data_AF-A0A9K3CYS6-F1
#
_entry.id   AF-A0A9K3CYS6-F1
#
_cell.length_a   1.000
_cell.length_b   1.000
_cell.length_c   1.000
_cell.angle_alpha   90.00
_cell.angle_beta   90.00
_cell.angle_gamma   90.00
#
_symmetry.space_group_name_H-M   'P 1'
#
loop_
_entity.id
_entity.type
_entity.pdbx_description
1 polymer ?
#
loop_
_entity_poly.entity_id
_entity_poly.type
_entity_poly.pdbx_seq_one_letter_code
_entity_poly.pdbx_strand_id
1 'polypeptide(L)'
;MSDDQFFVNAAGRRIPKYIPGYGDVVPFAGAFATEPPADGQLPATHRAHIKPGQSKMTATLEEALTNAGVADGNVISWHHHLRNGDFVGNMTMTAVEALGIKHIEVAPSSVHPVMAKTMIPMIKSGIIKKIHTGTNGPVGRLVSEGGLDESGVVVVRSHGGRVRAIRDGELKINIAVIAASACDLAGNCTGIIGPSACGPLAYASADSKFAQHVIVVTDNMVDFPCTPISIPGIYVDQIVVVDNIGDPKKITSTTMVIANTEPGISISRRAADTIVHSGYMKDGFSFQAGAGGPSLLSIKHITQAMRERGVTAGWANGGTTKLVVDAFHEGLIKKVTTCQAFDLHSIKSMAEDIPNHFETDIDQYANPFNGGCVCHHLDAVVLGALEVDVNFNINSNVRSNGYMMHNTGGSQDTAAGAKLCIVTCPTHRGNNPIICENVTCCTTPGECIDVIATELGICVNPRRTDLIECLSKVPELKMYTMEELLKVANENAGRSASAPATTDRIIGVIQWRDGTVIDVVYEVANKLTDAQMKLKSDVEITLTQKEEKAGKTTFEHIHAFEHPIMPAEEMAKLASDILEHFGLADAGLNMKIVDAGASDWVIAARVEAAVKAMFPEVEGEYLLPMCPQLAAREQKAKDHPLRRSLMYIPGDNAYMMGKAAEFTDCDCIIYDLEDAVVLSQKPAARILVRNALRAVPLSAHTEAQVRINQDQLGQDDLNCLIPHATLDTVCIPKIESVKQLKALTETMIARAPEGKAPWQIGLLESAVGVERAFDIAEYGADKLLVGLSMGLEDYSKDIGSVRTVEGEESRWAQARVHNAACAFQLQSFDSVFSDVQDAEGFTKHSVAMLNKGYCGQRLIHPSQIKLANAAYTPSAKQIAYAQQVKAAFDKADGGVVALGRKMIDAPVVARALRVIRMAKACGIIEE
;
A
#
# COMPACT_ATOMS: atom_id res chain seq x y z
N MET A 1 -19.39 30.31 8.71
CA MET A 1 -18.60 31.56 8.64
C MET A 1 -19.01 32.33 7.39
N SER A 2 -19.08 33.67 7.45
CA SER A 2 -19.40 34.51 6.28
C SER A 2 -18.19 34.67 5.35
N ASP A 3 -18.40 34.98 4.07
CA ASP A 3 -17.33 35.00 3.04
C ASP A 3 -16.23 36.03 3.30
N ASP A 4 -16.53 37.10 4.06
CA ASP A 4 -15.58 38.13 4.50
C ASP A 4 -14.55 37.63 5.53
N GLN A 5 -14.77 36.44 6.12
CA GLN A 5 -13.86 35.81 7.09
C GLN A 5 -12.78 34.93 6.45
N PHE A 6 -12.74 34.85 5.11
CA PHE A 6 -11.78 34.02 4.37
C PHE A 6 -10.94 34.84 3.39
N PHE A 7 -9.77 34.30 3.06
CA PHE A 7 -9.00 34.60 1.87
C PHE A 7 -9.24 33.51 0.82
N VAL A 8 -9.09 33.87 -0.46
CA VAL A 8 -8.71 32.90 -1.48
C VAL A 8 -7.23 33.17 -1.76
N ASN A 9 -6.36 32.23 -1.41
CA ASN A 9 -4.91 32.41 -1.54
C ASN A 9 -4.45 32.15 -2.99
N ALA A 10 -3.15 32.37 -3.28
CA ALA A 10 -2.60 32.23 -4.64
C ALA A 10 -2.64 30.79 -5.19
N ALA A 11 -2.81 29.78 -4.33
CA ALA A 11 -3.04 28.38 -4.73
C ALA A 11 -4.53 28.07 -4.99
N GLY A 12 -5.40 29.09 -4.95
CA GLY A 12 -6.85 28.93 -5.15
C GLY A 12 -7.59 28.34 -3.94
N ARG A 13 -6.94 28.29 -2.77
CA ARG A 13 -7.50 27.67 -1.55
C ARG A 13 -8.25 28.69 -0.71
N ARG A 14 -9.40 28.28 -0.17
CA ARG A 14 -10.20 29.09 0.74
C ARG A 14 -9.68 28.92 2.17
N ILE A 15 -9.04 29.96 2.70
CA ILE A 15 -8.34 29.92 4.00
C ILE A 15 -8.96 30.93 4.97
N PRO A 16 -9.32 30.55 6.20
CA PRO A 16 -9.81 31.50 7.19
C PRO A 16 -8.76 32.57 7.53
N LYS A 17 -9.21 33.79 7.85
CA LYS A 17 -8.32 34.88 8.31
C LYS A 17 -7.73 34.63 9.71
N TYR A 18 -8.42 33.82 10.52
CA TYR A 18 -8.01 33.42 11.86
C TYR A 18 -8.37 31.96 12.08
N ILE A 19 -7.46 31.18 12.67
CA ILE A 19 -7.66 29.76 12.97
C ILE A 19 -7.45 29.55 14.49
N PRO A 20 -8.46 29.03 15.24
CA PRO A 20 -8.29 28.70 16.65
C PRO A 20 -7.07 27.79 16.89
N GLY A 21 -6.28 28.10 17.93
CA GLY A 21 -5.05 27.36 18.23
C GLY A 21 -3.83 27.68 17.35
N TYR A 22 -4.05 28.29 16.19
CA TYR A 22 -2.98 28.77 15.30
C TYR A 22 -2.76 30.28 15.41
N GLY A 23 -3.82 31.08 15.27
CA GLY A 23 -3.78 32.55 15.30
C GLY A 23 -4.19 33.19 13.97
N ASP A 24 -3.73 34.43 13.75
CA ASP A 24 -3.92 35.17 12.51
C ASP A 24 -3.20 34.50 11.35
N VAL A 25 -3.87 34.46 10.19
CA VAL A 25 -3.35 33.78 9.00
C VAL A 25 -2.76 34.78 8.02
N VAL A 26 -1.53 34.52 7.60
CA VAL A 26 -0.93 35.11 6.40
C VAL A 26 -1.18 34.16 5.22
N PRO A 27 -2.03 34.50 4.25
CA PRO A 27 -2.35 33.60 3.15
C PRO A 27 -1.17 33.48 2.19
N PHE A 28 -0.98 32.28 1.63
CA PHE A 28 0.00 32.03 0.58
C PHE A 28 -0.19 32.98 -0.62
N ALA A 29 0.88 33.67 -1.00
CA ALA A 29 0.86 34.71 -2.04
C ALA A 29 1.64 34.33 -3.32
N GLY A 30 2.17 33.10 -3.39
CA GLY A 30 3.04 32.61 -4.45
C GLY A 30 4.33 32.03 -3.88
N ALA A 31 4.93 31.07 -4.57
CA ALA A 31 6.03 30.23 -4.09
C ALA A 31 7.28 31.01 -3.67
N PHE A 32 7.46 32.20 -4.25
CA PHE A 32 8.62 33.07 -4.08
C PHE A 32 8.21 34.52 -3.73
N ALA A 33 6.99 34.74 -3.22
CA ALA A 33 6.45 36.08 -2.99
C ALA A 33 6.90 36.71 -1.67
N THR A 34 7.28 35.89 -0.68
CA THR A 34 7.63 36.34 0.66
C THR A 34 9.12 36.65 0.78
N GLU A 35 9.44 37.87 1.20
CA GLU A 35 10.81 38.29 1.51
C GLU A 35 11.21 37.87 2.94
N PRO A 36 12.49 37.58 3.18
CA PRO A 36 12.98 37.26 4.52
C PRO A 36 12.82 38.47 5.47
N PRO A 37 12.59 38.23 6.77
CA PRO A 37 12.57 39.29 7.76
C PRO A 37 13.95 39.98 7.86
N ALA A 38 13.95 41.27 8.23
CA ALA A 38 15.19 42.03 8.38
C ALA A 38 16.06 41.50 9.53
N ASP A 39 17.39 41.42 9.33
CA ASP A 39 18.37 40.76 10.24
C ASP A 39 18.25 41.13 11.72
N GLY A 40 17.85 42.36 12.05
CA GLY A 40 17.68 42.82 13.44
C GLY A 40 16.48 42.22 14.19
N GLN A 41 15.67 41.38 13.53
CA GLN A 41 14.48 40.73 14.11
C GLN A 41 14.70 39.23 14.40
N LEU A 42 15.86 38.67 14.04
CA LEU A 42 16.13 37.24 14.20
C LEU A 42 16.62 36.89 15.62
N PRO A 43 16.19 35.77 16.22
CA PRO A 43 16.76 35.26 17.47
C PRO A 43 18.27 35.00 17.38
N ALA A 44 18.97 35.33 18.47
CA ALA A 44 20.37 34.95 18.64
C ALA A 44 20.48 33.43 18.85
N THR A 45 21.58 32.84 18.37
CA THR A 45 21.88 31.44 18.68
C THR A 45 22.15 31.26 20.17
N HIS A 46 21.63 30.18 20.75
CA HIS A 46 21.97 29.71 22.08
C HIS A 46 23.45 29.32 22.16
N ARG A 47 24.02 29.52 23.34
CA ARG A 47 25.40 29.15 23.69
C ARG A 47 25.38 28.61 25.11
N ALA A 48 25.59 27.30 25.24
CA ALA A 48 25.72 26.65 26.53
C ALA A 48 26.96 27.19 27.26
N HIS A 49 26.81 27.49 28.55
CA HIS A 49 27.89 28.03 29.38
C HIS A 49 28.18 27.08 30.54
N ILE A 50 29.44 26.68 30.67
CA ILE A 50 29.93 25.88 31.79
C ILE A 50 31.26 26.43 32.33
N LYS A 51 31.42 26.48 33.66
CA LYS A 51 32.68 26.94 34.28
C LYS A 51 33.71 25.80 34.28
N PRO A 52 35.03 26.11 34.27
CA PRO A 52 36.06 25.09 34.45
C PRO A 52 35.80 24.21 35.68
N GLY A 53 35.84 22.89 35.50
CA GLY A 53 35.61 21.90 36.56
C GLY A 53 34.15 21.51 36.82
N GLN A 54 33.17 22.15 36.15
CA GLN A 54 31.77 21.71 36.18
C GLN A 54 31.51 20.60 35.14
N SER A 55 30.50 19.78 35.40
CA SER A 55 30.05 18.70 34.51
C SER A 55 28.73 19.07 33.84
N LYS A 56 28.54 18.62 32.59
CA LYS A 56 27.24 18.66 31.88
C LYS A 56 26.39 17.41 32.12
N MET A 57 26.96 16.41 32.79
CA MET A 57 26.29 15.13 33.00
C MET A 57 25.12 15.28 33.98
N THR A 58 23.99 14.71 33.62
CA THR A 58 22.76 14.65 34.42
C THR A 58 22.30 13.20 34.50
N ALA A 59 21.77 12.77 35.66
CA ALA A 59 21.58 11.34 35.92
C ALA A 59 20.39 10.76 35.16
N THR A 60 19.29 11.50 35.06
CA THR A 60 18.07 11.05 34.35
C THR A 60 17.49 12.16 33.49
N LEU A 61 16.57 11.77 32.60
CA LEU A 61 15.90 12.73 31.73
C LEU A 61 14.91 13.61 32.50
N GLU A 62 14.28 13.10 33.55
CA GLU A 62 13.42 13.88 34.46
C GLU A 62 14.23 14.98 35.18
N GLU A 63 15.42 14.64 35.67
CA GLU A 63 16.34 15.61 36.27
C GLU A 63 16.77 16.65 35.23
N ALA A 64 17.14 16.21 34.02
CA ALA A 64 17.57 17.12 32.96
C ALA A 64 16.46 18.09 32.52
N LEU A 65 15.22 17.59 32.36
CA LEU A 65 14.05 18.41 32.07
C LEU A 65 13.75 19.40 33.21
N THR A 66 13.89 18.98 34.46
CA THR A 66 13.73 19.85 35.63
C THR A 66 14.76 20.96 35.64
N ASN A 67 16.04 20.64 35.41
CA ASN A 67 17.13 21.61 35.31
C ASN A 67 16.97 22.58 34.13
N ALA A 68 16.36 22.11 33.04
CA ALA A 68 16.01 22.92 31.88
C ALA A 68 14.80 23.86 32.15
N GLY A 69 14.13 23.72 33.30
CA GLY A 69 12.98 24.53 33.68
C GLY A 69 11.69 24.16 32.97
N VAL A 70 11.49 22.86 32.66
CA VAL A 70 10.27 22.38 32.01
C VAL A 70 9.02 22.83 32.78
N ALA A 71 8.06 23.39 32.06
CA ALA A 71 6.80 23.88 32.62
C ALA A 71 5.65 23.74 31.63
N ASP A 72 4.42 23.88 32.12
CA ASP A 72 3.22 23.88 31.29
C ASP A 72 3.33 24.92 30.15
N GLY A 73 2.89 24.55 28.95
CA GLY A 73 2.96 25.43 27.78
C GLY A 73 4.33 25.50 27.11
N ASN A 74 5.35 24.79 27.61
CA ASN A 74 6.65 24.72 26.93
C ASN A 74 6.56 23.99 25.57
N VAL A 75 7.41 24.42 24.64
CA VAL A 75 7.65 23.75 23.36
C VAL A 75 8.87 22.83 23.51
N ILE A 76 8.67 21.53 23.34
CA ILE A 76 9.72 20.51 23.43
C ILE A 76 9.97 19.90 22.05
N SER A 77 11.23 19.86 21.60
CA SER A 77 11.61 19.31 20.30
C SER A 77 12.51 18.08 20.40
N TRP A 78 12.49 17.27 19.36
CA TRP A 78 13.43 16.18 19.11
C TRP A 78 13.54 15.87 17.61
N HIS A 79 14.52 15.09 17.19
CA HIS A 79 14.70 14.72 15.80
C HIS A 79 14.24 13.30 15.47
N HIS A 80 14.14 12.99 14.18
CA HIS A 80 13.54 11.73 13.70
C HIS A 80 14.51 10.82 12.91
N HIS A 81 15.82 11.03 13.02
CA HIS A 81 16.84 10.21 12.33
C HIS A 81 16.72 8.69 12.64
N LEU A 82 16.30 8.32 13.86
CA LEU A 82 16.05 6.93 14.26
C LEU A 82 14.70 6.36 13.77
N ARG A 83 13.78 7.19 13.27
CA ARG A 83 12.50 6.78 12.66
C ARG A 83 11.64 5.89 13.57
N ASN A 84 11.30 4.69 13.10
CA ASN A 84 10.54 3.70 13.88
C ASN A 84 11.40 3.00 14.94
N GLY A 85 12.71 3.22 14.93
CA GLY A 85 13.63 2.78 15.96
C GLY A 85 13.73 3.74 17.14
N ASP A 86 13.12 4.93 17.08
CA ASP A 86 13.34 5.97 18.09
C ASP A 86 12.79 5.61 19.48
N PHE A 87 13.66 5.70 20.50
CA PHE A 87 13.26 5.60 21.90
C PHE A 87 13.28 6.97 22.61
N VAL A 88 14.15 7.90 22.21
CA VAL A 88 14.36 9.17 22.92
C VAL A 88 13.11 10.05 22.96
N GLY A 89 12.33 10.15 21.88
CA GLY A 89 11.07 10.90 21.90
C GLY A 89 10.06 10.29 22.87
N ASN A 90 9.96 8.96 22.91
CA ASN A 90 9.12 8.25 23.87
C ASN A 90 9.60 8.46 25.33
N MET A 91 10.91 8.35 25.59
CA MET A 91 11.50 8.58 26.91
C MET A 91 11.25 10.01 27.39
N THR A 92 11.43 10.99 26.50
CA THR A 92 11.16 12.41 26.78
C THR A 92 9.72 12.60 27.24
N MET A 93 8.78 12.06 26.47
CA MET A 93 7.35 12.23 26.77
C MET A 93 6.93 11.50 28.05
N THR A 94 7.49 10.32 28.33
CA THR A 94 7.29 9.62 29.60
C THR A 94 7.84 10.42 30.78
N ALA A 95 9.01 11.04 30.65
CA ALA A 95 9.58 11.90 31.68
C ALA A 95 8.72 13.15 31.93
N VAL A 96 8.19 13.78 30.88
CA VAL A 96 7.24 14.91 30.98
C VAL A 96 5.98 14.51 31.76
N GLU A 97 5.39 13.36 31.43
CA GLU A 97 4.21 12.84 32.14
C GLU A 97 4.51 12.52 33.61
N ALA A 98 5.67 11.92 33.90
CA ALA A 98 6.10 11.62 35.26
C ALA A 98 6.30 12.88 36.11
N LEU A 99 6.74 13.98 35.50
CA LEU A 99 6.85 15.29 36.14
C LEU A 99 5.51 16.01 36.32
N GLY A 100 4.41 15.45 35.79
CA GLY A 100 3.06 16.02 35.91
C GLY A 100 2.83 17.27 35.07
N ILE A 101 3.69 17.55 34.10
CA ILE A 101 3.61 18.72 33.20
C ILE A 101 2.53 18.49 32.15
N LYS A 102 1.78 19.54 31.82
CA LYS A 102 0.64 19.49 30.88
C LYS A 102 0.71 20.61 29.85
N HIS A 103 -0.21 20.56 28.89
CA HIS A 103 -0.38 21.59 27.87
C HIS A 103 0.89 21.91 27.07
N ILE A 104 1.77 20.94 26.89
CA ILE A 104 2.99 21.12 26.11
C ILE A 104 2.69 21.15 24.63
N GLU A 105 3.52 21.89 23.90
CA GLU A 105 3.59 21.82 22.45
C GLU A 105 4.78 20.94 22.07
N VAL A 106 4.56 19.98 21.17
CA VAL A 106 5.63 19.11 20.70
C VAL A 106 6.08 19.56 19.31
N ALA A 107 7.39 19.74 19.14
CA ALA A 107 8.01 20.18 17.89
C ALA A 107 9.04 19.19 17.32
N PRO A 108 8.72 17.89 17.22
CA PRO A 108 9.60 16.96 16.54
C PRO A 108 9.78 17.35 15.07
N SER A 109 10.93 17.03 14.48
CA SER A 109 11.11 17.22 13.04
C SER A 109 10.24 16.28 12.17
N SER A 110 9.71 15.19 12.74
CA SER A 110 8.69 14.31 12.15
C SER A 110 8.11 13.36 13.20
N VAL A 111 6.83 12.98 13.09
CA VAL A 111 6.21 11.93 13.92
C VAL A 111 6.17 10.61 13.16
N HIS A 112 6.63 9.54 13.82
CA HIS A 112 6.63 8.16 13.30
C HIS A 112 5.73 7.23 14.14
N PRO A 113 5.23 6.11 13.57
CA PRO A 113 4.37 5.16 14.27
C PRO A 113 4.86 4.68 15.65
N VAL A 114 6.18 4.57 15.87
CA VAL A 114 6.74 4.16 17.18
C VAL A 114 6.35 5.09 18.33
N MET A 115 5.98 6.34 18.04
CA MET A 115 5.56 7.34 19.02
C MET A 115 4.11 7.18 19.48
N ALA A 116 3.31 6.36 18.77
CA ALA A 116 1.89 6.21 19.06
C ALA A 116 1.63 5.77 20.50
N LYS A 117 2.48 4.89 21.05
CA LYS A 117 2.34 4.34 22.40
C LYS A 117 2.37 5.40 23.51
N THR A 118 3.06 6.52 23.31
CA THR A 118 3.15 7.62 24.29
C THR A 118 2.26 8.79 23.89
N MET A 119 2.32 9.22 22.62
CA MET A 119 1.62 10.41 22.16
C MET A 119 0.10 10.25 22.19
N ILE A 120 -0.46 9.08 21.86
CA ILE A 120 -1.92 8.89 21.84
C ILE A 120 -2.55 9.05 23.23
N PRO A 121 -2.07 8.35 24.28
CA PRO A 121 -2.55 8.58 25.64
C PRO A 121 -2.42 10.05 26.09
N MET A 122 -1.30 10.69 25.76
CA MET A 122 -0.99 12.07 26.19
C MET A 122 -1.79 13.15 25.45
N ILE A 123 -2.15 12.91 24.19
CA ILE A 123 -3.12 13.73 23.46
C ILE A 123 -4.49 13.60 24.16
N LYS A 124 -4.94 12.36 24.44
CA LYS A 124 -6.24 12.11 25.07
C LYS A 124 -6.32 12.67 26.51
N SER A 125 -5.22 12.69 27.25
CA SER A 125 -5.17 13.21 28.62
C SER A 125 -4.94 14.73 28.70
N GLY A 126 -4.73 15.40 27.55
CA GLY A 126 -4.49 16.85 27.48
C GLY A 126 -3.08 17.29 27.85
N ILE A 127 -2.12 16.36 27.97
CA ILE A 127 -0.70 16.68 28.14
C ILE A 127 -0.17 17.35 26.87
N ILE A 128 -0.44 16.77 25.69
CA ILE A 128 -0.06 17.37 24.40
C ILE A 128 -1.19 18.26 23.90
N LYS A 129 -0.90 19.55 23.74
CA LYS A 129 -1.87 20.55 23.23
C LYS A 129 -1.70 20.84 21.75
N LYS A 130 -0.47 20.86 21.23
CA LYS A 130 -0.16 21.26 19.86
C LYS A 130 0.99 20.46 19.29
N ILE A 131 0.97 20.21 17.97
CA ILE A 131 2.00 19.43 17.27
C ILE A 131 2.56 20.28 16.12
N HIS A 132 3.88 20.51 16.10
CA HIS A 132 4.57 21.31 15.07
C HIS A 132 5.29 20.47 14.02
N THR A 133 4.58 19.49 13.45
CA THR A 133 5.02 18.73 12.28
C THR A 133 3.83 17.97 11.69
N GLY A 134 3.96 17.48 10.45
CA GLY A 134 3.09 16.44 9.95
C GLY A 134 3.05 15.22 10.88
N THR A 135 1.93 14.50 10.82
CA THR A 135 1.70 13.26 11.54
C THR A 135 1.47 12.10 10.59
N ASN A 136 1.86 10.90 11.00
CA ASN A 136 1.69 9.66 10.25
C ASN A 136 1.09 8.58 11.14
N GLY A 137 0.50 7.55 10.52
CA GLY A 137 0.08 6.33 11.19
C GLY A 137 -0.98 6.58 12.28
N PRO A 138 -0.90 5.89 13.42
CA PRO A 138 -1.92 5.98 14.47
C PRO A 138 -2.12 7.39 15.05
N VAL A 139 -1.03 8.16 15.22
CA VAL A 139 -1.12 9.56 15.69
C VAL A 139 -1.85 10.42 14.67
N GLY A 140 -1.50 10.26 13.38
CA GLY A 140 -2.14 10.98 12.27
C GLY A 140 -3.63 10.70 12.15
N ARG A 141 -4.04 9.46 12.40
CA ARG A 141 -5.45 9.09 12.50
C ARG A 141 -6.15 9.81 13.64
N LEU A 142 -5.62 9.71 14.87
CA LEU A 142 -6.24 10.31 16.05
C LEU A 142 -6.46 11.82 15.86
N VAL A 143 -5.49 12.54 15.32
CA VAL A 143 -5.64 14.00 15.09
C VAL A 143 -6.64 14.30 13.98
N SER A 144 -6.69 13.49 12.91
CA SER A 144 -7.69 13.64 11.85
C SER A 144 -9.12 13.42 12.34
N GLU A 145 -9.29 12.54 13.33
CA GLU A 145 -10.55 12.25 14.03
C GLU A 145 -10.85 13.23 15.17
N GLY A 146 -10.13 14.36 15.25
CA GLY A 146 -10.39 15.42 16.21
C GLY A 146 -9.88 15.14 17.62
N GLY A 147 -8.86 14.29 17.79
CA GLY A 147 -8.36 13.86 19.11
C GLY A 147 -7.60 14.92 19.92
N LEU A 148 -7.12 16.00 19.30
CA LEU A 148 -6.67 17.19 20.04
C LEU A 148 -7.87 17.96 20.60
N ASP A 149 -7.68 18.79 21.63
CA ASP A 149 -8.76 19.66 22.12
C ASP A 149 -9.14 20.76 21.10
N GLU A 150 -10.22 21.51 21.34
CA GLU A 150 -10.71 22.55 20.42
C GLU A 150 -9.70 23.69 20.17
N SER A 151 -8.72 23.86 21.05
CA SER A 151 -7.64 24.85 20.91
C SER A 151 -6.35 24.26 20.32
N GLY A 152 -6.32 22.96 20.07
CA GLY A 152 -5.16 22.23 19.55
C GLY A 152 -5.22 22.05 18.03
N VAL A 153 -4.08 22.27 17.37
CA VAL A 153 -3.91 22.07 15.92
C VAL A 153 -2.57 21.42 15.61
N VAL A 154 -2.50 20.79 14.46
CA VAL A 154 -1.24 20.32 13.86
C VAL A 154 -0.73 21.36 12.86
N VAL A 155 0.48 21.89 13.08
CA VAL A 155 1.11 22.82 12.15
C VAL A 155 2.15 22.07 11.33
N VAL A 156 1.82 21.78 10.07
CA VAL A 156 2.66 21.04 9.14
C VAL A 156 3.56 22.02 8.38
N ARG A 157 4.86 21.77 8.45
CA ARG A 157 5.89 22.53 7.73
C ARG A 157 6.75 21.56 6.91
N SER A 158 7.35 22.05 5.83
CA SER A 158 8.47 21.35 5.21
C SER A 158 9.69 21.34 6.12
N HIS A 159 10.72 20.57 5.77
CA HIS A 159 11.98 20.59 6.50
C HIS A 159 12.62 21.98 6.50
N GLY A 160 12.66 22.64 5.34
CA GLY A 160 13.12 24.02 5.22
C GLY A 160 12.25 25.02 6.00
N GLY A 161 10.94 24.88 5.89
CA GLY A 161 9.97 25.74 6.58
C GLY A 161 10.03 25.62 8.10
N ARG A 162 10.32 24.43 8.64
CA ARG A 162 10.57 24.23 10.08
C ARG A 162 11.78 25.00 10.55
N VAL A 163 12.91 24.86 9.86
CA VAL A 163 14.17 25.52 10.27
C VAL A 163 14.04 27.03 10.17
N ARG A 164 13.40 27.51 9.11
CA ARG A 164 13.03 28.91 8.94
C ARG A 164 12.16 29.40 10.09
N ALA A 165 11.10 28.66 10.46
CA ALA A 165 10.25 29.02 11.59
C ALA A 165 11.02 29.12 12.91
N ILE A 166 11.99 28.23 13.16
CA ILE A 166 12.86 28.29 14.34
C ILE A 166 13.77 29.52 14.28
N ARG A 167 14.48 29.70 13.15
CA ARG A 167 15.44 30.78 12.94
C ARG A 167 14.81 32.16 12.94
N ASP A 168 13.58 32.29 12.47
CA ASP A 168 12.87 33.57 12.39
C ASP A 168 12.03 33.84 13.65
N GLY A 169 12.06 32.93 14.64
CA GLY A 169 11.37 33.08 15.92
C GLY A 169 9.86 32.81 15.89
N GLU A 170 9.32 32.30 14.78
CA GLU A 170 7.94 31.81 14.66
C GLU A 170 7.71 30.56 15.54
N LEU A 171 8.69 29.67 15.62
CA LEU A 171 8.70 28.48 16.47
C LEU A 171 9.82 28.59 17.51
N LYS A 172 9.45 28.95 18.75
CA LYS A 172 10.39 29.10 19.86
C LYS A 172 10.47 27.80 20.66
N ILE A 173 11.57 27.07 20.51
CA ILE A 173 11.79 25.83 21.25
C ILE A 173 12.33 26.17 22.65
N ASN A 174 11.63 25.74 23.70
CA ASN A 174 12.12 25.89 25.06
C ASN A 174 13.20 24.84 25.36
N ILE A 175 12.93 23.58 25.05
CA ILE A 175 13.83 22.46 25.35
C ILE A 175 13.98 21.58 24.12
N ALA A 176 15.21 21.38 23.66
CA ALA A 176 15.55 20.40 22.64
C ALA A 176 16.15 19.15 23.29
N VAL A 177 15.59 17.98 22.98
CA VAL A 177 16.12 16.68 23.38
C VAL A 177 16.67 15.96 22.15
N ILE A 178 17.97 15.73 22.11
CA ILE A 178 18.70 15.28 20.93
C ILE A 178 19.30 13.90 21.20
N ALA A 179 18.91 12.91 20.41
CA ALA A 179 19.51 11.58 20.43
C ALA A 179 20.84 11.58 19.65
N ALA A 180 21.94 11.23 20.30
CA ALA A 180 23.24 11.10 19.64
C ALA A 180 23.82 9.72 19.92
N SER A 181 24.26 9.02 18.87
CA SER A 181 24.82 7.67 19.00
C SER A 181 26.26 7.65 19.52
N ALA A 182 26.89 8.82 19.65
CA ALA A 182 28.10 9.02 20.43
C ALA A 182 28.17 10.47 20.93
N CYS A 183 28.64 10.66 22.16
CA CYS A 183 28.86 11.99 22.76
C CYS A 183 30.06 11.96 23.71
N ASP A 184 30.85 13.03 23.74
CA ASP A 184 31.88 13.23 24.75
C ASP A 184 31.37 14.04 25.97
N LEU A 185 32.19 14.15 27.01
CA LEU A 185 31.85 14.91 28.23
C LEU A 185 31.69 16.43 28.02
N ALA A 186 32.18 16.97 26.90
CA ALA A 186 32.00 18.39 26.56
C ALA A 186 30.69 18.64 25.79
N GLY A 187 30.01 17.57 25.36
CA GLY A 187 28.77 17.62 24.59
C GLY A 187 28.98 17.60 23.09
N ASN A 188 30.20 17.37 22.58
CA ASN A 188 30.36 17.16 21.15
C ASN A 188 29.77 15.79 20.80
N CYS A 189 28.91 15.74 19.80
CA CYS A 189 28.20 14.51 19.48
C CYS A 189 27.97 14.32 17.98
N THR A 190 27.71 13.05 17.62
CA THR A 190 27.41 12.62 16.26
C THR A 190 26.44 11.45 16.24
N GLY A 191 25.85 11.20 15.07
CA GLY A 191 24.94 10.08 14.81
C GLY A 191 25.54 8.95 13.97
N ILE A 192 26.81 9.02 13.54
CA ILE A 192 27.38 8.06 12.57
C ILE A 192 28.27 6.96 13.17
N ILE A 193 28.63 7.06 14.45
CA ILE A 193 29.43 6.05 15.16
C ILE A 193 28.68 5.55 16.40
N GLY A 194 29.09 4.40 16.96
CA GLY A 194 28.46 3.81 18.14
C GLY A 194 27.38 2.78 17.81
N PRO A 195 26.83 2.12 18.84
CA PRO A 195 25.93 0.97 18.69
C PRO A 195 24.60 1.35 18.03
N SER A 196 24.13 2.57 18.27
CA SER A 196 22.84 3.07 17.79
C SER A 196 22.98 4.12 16.69
N ALA A 197 24.01 4.00 15.85
CA ALA A 197 24.27 4.93 14.75
C ALA A 197 23.02 5.12 13.86
N CYS A 198 22.60 6.39 13.72
CA CYS A 198 21.40 6.81 12.99
C CYS A 198 21.69 7.68 11.77
N GLY A 199 22.96 7.95 11.48
CA GLY A 199 23.39 8.77 10.35
C GLY A 199 23.64 10.23 10.76
N PRO A 200 23.25 11.22 9.93
CA PRO A 200 23.45 12.62 10.28
C PRO A 200 22.61 13.02 11.49
N LEU A 201 22.95 14.15 12.11
CA LEU A 201 22.09 14.86 13.08
C LEU A 201 21.53 16.17 12.49
N ALA A 202 21.43 16.27 11.17
CA ALA A 202 21.07 17.49 10.45
C ALA A 202 19.80 18.15 10.97
N TYR A 203 18.69 17.42 11.14
CA TYR A 203 17.43 17.97 11.66
C TYR A 203 17.52 18.51 13.10
N ALA A 204 18.49 18.05 13.89
CA ALA A 204 18.71 18.50 15.26
C ALA A 204 19.64 19.72 15.33
N SER A 205 20.29 20.09 14.22
CA SER A 205 21.21 21.23 14.18
C SER A 205 20.51 22.54 14.53
N ALA A 206 19.36 22.84 13.91
CA ALA A 206 18.60 24.05 14.24
C ALA A 206 18.14 24.06 15.71
N ASP A 207 17.67 22.91 16.21
CA ASP A 207 17.26 22.72 17.59
C ASP A 207 18.41 23.03 18.55
N SER A 208 19.60 22.49 18.29
CA SER A 208 20.80 22.76 19.11
C SER A 208 21.21 24.23 19.11
N LYS A 209 21.02 24.92 17.98
CA LYS A 209 21.45 26.31 17.82
C LYS A 209 20.48 27.33 18.42
N PHE A 210 19.19 27.03 18.47
CA PHE A 210 18.15 28.03 18.76
C PHE A 210 17.19 27.66 19.90
N ALA A 211 17.20 26.42 20.40
CA ALA A 211 16.46 26.10 21.62
C ALA A 211 17.05 26.84 22.83
N GLN A 212 16.21 27.21 23.79
CA GLN A 212 16.65 27.88 25.02
C GLN A 212 17.49 26.97 25.92
N HIS A 213 17.27 25.66 25.81
CA HIS A 213 18.02 24.64 26.54
C HIS A 213 18.15 23.36 25.70
N VAL A 214 19.33 22.76 25.70
CA VAL A 214 19.64 21.57 24.88
C VAL A 214 20.14 20.43 25.75
N ILE A 215 19.43 19.30 25.67
CA ILE A 215 19.75 18.04 26.34
C ILE A 215 20.17 17.04 25.26
N VAL A 216 21.40 16.53 25.34
CA VAL A 216 21.83 15.39 24.51
C VAL A 216 21.61 14.11 25.30
N VAL A 217 20.95 13.14 24.67
CA VAL A 217 20.76 11.78 25.18
C VAL A 217 21.61 10.83 24.35
N THR A 218 22.50 10.09 24.99
CA THR A 218 23.43 9.17 24.32
C THR A 218 23.44 7.81 25.00
N ASP A 219 23.71 6.75 24.24
CA ASP A 219 23.97 5.41 24.76
C ASP A 219 25.44 4.98 24.66
N ASN A 220 26.29 5.92 24.24
CA ASN A 220 27.70 5.63 24.01
C ASN A 220 28.53 6.90 24.28
N MET A 221 29.11 6.93 25.47
CA MET A 221 30.08 7.97 25.82
C MET A 221 31.43 7.66 25.17
N VAL A 222 32.06 8.68 24.59
CA VAL A 222 33.39 8.56 23.97
C VAL A 222 34.37 9.56 24.57
N ASP A 223 35.66 9.30 24.37
CA ASP A 223 36.73 10.20 24.79
C ASP A 223 36.68 11.54 24.03
N PHE A 224 37.08 12.61 24.71
CA PHE A 224 37.15 13.93 24.10
C PHE A 224 38.38 14.07 23.19
N PRO A 225 38.25 14.69 21.99
CA PRO A 225 37.00 15.14 21.38
C PRO A 225 36.29 14.01 20.64
N CYS A 226 34.96 13.93 20.77
CA CYS A 226 34.12 13.12 19.89
C CYS A 226 34.29 13.61 18.44
N THR A 227 34.61 12.72 17.50
CA THR A 227 34.81 13.07 16.08
C THR A 227 34.21 12.01 15.14
N PRO A 228 33.58 12.42 14.03
CA PRO A 228 33.32 13.80 13.62
C PRO A 228 32.26 14.49 14.52
N ILE A 229 32.23 15.82 14.48
CA ILE A 229 31.29 16.63 15.30
C ILE A 229 30.12 17.04 14.41
N SER A 230 28.95 16.44 14.62
CA SER A 230 27.70 16.90 13.99
C SER A 230 27.10 18.06 14.77
N ILE A 231 27.07 17.95 16.12
CA ILE A 231 26.63 19.04 17.01
C ILE A 231 27.78 19.38 17.97
N PRO A 232 28.30 20.61 17.90
CA PRO A 232 29.32 21.09 18.83
C PRO A 232 28.81 21.23 20.26
N GLY A 233 29.64 20.86 21.24
CA GLY A 233 29.31 20.97 22.66
C GLY A 233 29.02 22.39 23.15
N ILE A 234 29.40 23.44 22.40
CA ILE A 234 29.04 24.83 22.70
C ILE A 234 27.53 25.12 22.64
N TYR A 235 26.75 24.19 22.11
CA TYR A 235 25.29 24.26 22.03
C TYR A 235 24.60 23.38 23.06
N VAL A 236 25.32 22.51 23.76
CA VAL A 236 24.75 21.46 24.62
C VAL A 236 24.87 21.86 26.08
N ASP A 237 23.75 21.98 26.78
CA ASP A 237 23.71 22.34 28.19
C ASP A 237 23.88 21.12 29.10
N GLN A 238 23.19 20.02 28.77
CA GLN A 238 23.15 18.80 29.57
C GLN A 238 23.34 17.54 28.73
N ILE A 239 23.91 16.50 29.35
CA ILE A 239 24.14 15.18 28.75
C ILE A 239 23.51 14.12 29.66
N VAL A 240 22.66 13.27 29.12
CA VAL A 240 22.05 12.13 29.80
C VAL A 240 22.51 10.85 29.11
N VAL A 241 22.99 9.89 29.89
CA VAL A 241 23.40 8.57 29.38
C VAL A 241 22.27 7.59 29.64
N VAL A 242 21.89 6.84 28.62
CA VAL A 242 20.84 5.81 28.66
C VAL A 242 21.38 4.50 28.13
N ASP A 243 20.69 3.39 28.39
CA ASP A 243 21.13 2.09 27.88
C ASP A 243 21.04 1.98 26.35
N ASN A 244 20.04 2.63 25.75
CA ASN A 244 19.81 2.61 24.32
C ASN A 244 18.95 3.81 23.87
N ILE A 245 19.39 4.54 22.84
CA ILE A 245 18.62 5.65 22.24
C ILE A 245 17.61 5.20 21.17
N GLY A 246 17.78 4.01 20.60
CA GLY A 246 16.89 3.44 19.58
C GLY A 246 17.38 2.15 18.90
N ASP A 247 16.60 1.65 17.95
CA ASP A 247 16.95 0.48 17.15
C ASP A 247 17.31 0.87 15.71
N PRO A 248 18.61 0.92 15.34
CA PRO A 248 19.04 1.27 13.98
C PRO A 248 18.48 0.35 12.90
N LYS A 249 18.16 -0.90 13.23
CA LYS A 249 17.60 -1.85 12.27
C LYS A 249 16.20 -1.43 11.78
N LYS A 250 15.54 -0.52 12.51
CA LYS A 250 14.22 0.05 12.19
C LYS A 250 14.29 1.42 11.48
N ILE A 251 15.48 1.87 11.09
CA ILE A 251 15.65 3.05 10.22
C ILE A 251 15.10 2.77 8.82
N THR A 252 15.23 1.53 8.34
CA THR A 252 14.62 1.09 7.08
C THR A 252 13.09 1.02 7.22
N SER A 253 12.36 1.85 6.47
CA SER A 253 10.90 1.89 6.51
C SER A 253 10.27 0.84 5.59
N THR A 254 9.11 0.29 5.96
CA THR A 254 8.26 -0.54 5.08
C THR A 254 7.73 0.23 3.86
N THR A 255 7.82 1.57 3.85
CA THR A 255 7.48 2.40 2.69
C THR A 255 8.61 2.50 1.66
N MET A 256 9.82 2.05 1.98
CA MET A 256 10.95 2.00 1.06
C MET A 256 10.93 0.76 0.16
N VAL A 257 9.76 0.44 -0.38
CA VAL A 257 9.63 -0.63 -1.35
C VAL A 257 10.04 -0.07 -2.71
N ILE A 258 11.03 -0.70 -3.32
CA ILE A 258 11.37 -0.45 -4.71
C ILE A 258 10.18 -0.91 -5.56
N ALA A 259 9.72 -0.05 -6.47
CA ALA A 259 8.64 -0.42 -7.38
C ALA A 259 8.99 -1.70 -8.15
N ASN A 260 8.07 -2.66 -8.17
CA ASN A 260 8.21 -3.93 -8.87
C ASN A 260 7.01 -4.25 -9.77
N THR A 261 6.05 -3.34 -9.86
CA THR A 261 4.89 -3.43 -10.75
C THR A 261 5.20 -2.73 -12.07
N GLU A 262 4.59 -3.18 -13.16
CA GLU A 262 4.79 -2.58 -14.49
C GLU A 262 4.47 -1.07 -14.52
N PRO A 263 3.35 -0.57 -13.95
CA PRO A 263 3.12 0.87 -13.84
C PRO A 263 4.25 1.59 -13.12
N GLY A 264 4.71 1.06 -11.98
CA GLY A 264 5.77 1.68 -11.19
C GLY A 264 7.12 1.73 -11.92
N ILE A 265 7.46 0.68 -12.66
CA ILE A 265 8.67 0.60 -13.51
C ILE A 265 8.58 1.57 -14.69
N SER A 266 7.41 1.68 -15.32
CA SER A 266 7.23 2.61 -16.44
C SER A 266 7.35 4.07 -15.99
N ILE A 267 6.73 4.42 -14.86
CA ILE A 267 6.80 5.76 -14.26
C ILE A 267 8.25 6.11 -13.91
N SER A 268 8.98 5.20 -13.26
CA SER A 268 10.37 5.44 -12.86
C SER A 268 11.29 5.61 -14.06
N ARG A 269 11.05 4.86 -15.14
CA ARG A 269 11.81 5.01 -16.39
C ARG A 269 11.52 6.35 -17.05
N ARG A 270 10.25 6.74 -17.18
CA ARG A 270 9.88 8.05 -17.75
C ARG A 270 10.45 9.23 -16.97
N ALA A 271 10.50 9.14 -15.64
CA ALA A 271 11.15 10.16 -14.82
C ALA A 271 12.65 10.28 -15.15
N ALA A 272 13.36 9.16 -15.28
CA ALA A 272 14.77 9.17 -15.68
C ALA A 272 14.95 9.69 -17.11
N ASP A 273 14.15 9.23 -18.07
CA ASP A 273 14.20 9.66 -19.47
C ASP A 273 13.92 11.17 -19.59
N THR A 274 13.01 11.70 -18.77
CA THR A 274 12.76 13.15 -18.67
C THR A 274 14.04 13.90 -18.29
N ILE A 275 14.79 13.44 -17.28
CA ILE A 275 16.08 14.05 -16.90
C ILE A 275 17.08 13.93 -18.04
N VAL A 276 17.18 12.74 -18.64
CA VAL A 276 18.11 12.43 -19.74
C VAL A 276 17.90 13.35 -20.95
N HIS A 277 16.65 13.66 -21.28
CA HIS A 277 16.28 14.42 -22.48
C HIS A 277 15.96 15.90 -22.22
N SER A 278 15.84 16.32 -20.95
CA SER A 278 15.63 17.72 -20.56
C SER A 278 16.79 18.66 -20.95
N GLY A 279 17.99 18.11 -21.16
CA GLY A 279 19.22 18.88 -21.33
C GLY A 279 19.97 19.19 -20.01
N TYR A 280 19.48 18.69 -18.87
CA TYR A 280 20.15 18.83 -17.57
C TYR A 280 21.17 17.71 -17.27
N MET A 281 21.00 16.49 -17.82
CA MET A 281 21.98 15.41 -17.64
C MET A 281 23.27 15.68 -18.43
N LYS A 282 24.21 16.40 -17.81
CA LYS A 282 25.55 16.74 -18.31
C LYS A 282 26.58 16.40 -17.24
N ASP A 283 27.87 16.29 -17.62
CA ASP A 283 28.89 16.00 -16.61
C ASP A 283 28.89 17.06 -15.50
N GLY A 284 28.87 16.59 -14.26
CA GLY A 284 28.77 17.45 -13.08
C GLY A 284 27.35 17.79 -12.64
N PHE A 285 26.29 17.28 -13.29
CA PHE A 285 24.91 17.56 -12.86
C PHE A 285 24.61 17.03 -11.46
N SER A 286 23.61 17.61 -10.79
CA SER A 286 23.16 17.19 -9.47
C SER A 286 21.73 16.65 -9.48
N PHE A 287 21.45 15.68 -8.61
CA PHE A 287 20.08 15.16 -8.50
C PHE A 287 19.71 14.68 -7.10
N GLN A 288 18.40 14.62 -6.87
CA GLN A 288 17.79 14.02 -5.69
C GLN A 288 16.56 13.20 -6.11
N ALA A 289 16.27 12.11 -5.42
CA ALA A 289 15.06 11.33 -5.64
C ALA A 289 14.42 10.89 -4.33
N GLY A 290 13.11 10.70 -4.35
CA GLY A 290 12.34 10.19 -3.22
C GLY A 290 12.76 8.76 -2.83
N ALA A 291 12.57 8.42 -1.55
CA ALA A 291 13.05 7.17 -0.99
C ALA A 291 12.04 6.00 -1.03
N GLY A 292 11.01 6.05 -1.88
CA GLY A 292 10.08 4.93 -2.06
C GLY A 292 9.43 4.89 -3.44
N GLY A 293 8.93 3.71 -3.81
CA GLY A 293 8.13 3.52 -5.02
C GLY A 293 8.88 3.85 -6.32
N PRO A 294 8.18 4.47 -7.31
CA PRO A 294 8.80 4.86 -8.57
C PRO A 294 9.94 5.88 -8.43
N SER A 295 9.85 6.80 -7.46
CA SER A 295 10.91 7.79 -7.24
C SER A 295 12.23 7.11 -6.83
N LEU A 296 12.18 6.11 -5.94
CA LEU A 296 13.38 5.35 -5.54
C LEU A 296 13.95 4.55 -6.71
N LEU A 297 13.10 3.87 -7.47
CA LEU A 297 13.53 3.10 -8.64
C LEU A 297 14.13 4.00 -9.74
N SER A 298 13.70 5.26 -9.84
CA SER A 298 14.26 6.20 -10.82
C SER A 298 15.78 6.38 -10.69
N ILE A 299 16.33 6.26 -9.47
CA ILE A 299 17.79 6.32 -9.23
C ILE A 299 18.53 5.26 -10.04
N LYS A 300 17.98 4.04 -10.11
CA LYS A 300 18.57 2.95 -10.90
C LYS A 300 18.57 3.28 -12.40
N HIS A 301 17.52 3.92 -12.89
CA HIS A 301 17.41 4.30 -14.30
C HIS A 301 18.29 5.50 -14.64
N ILE A 302 18.36 6.51 -13.76
CA ILE A 302 19.26 7.67 -13.88
C ILE A 302 20.71 7.19 -13.94
N THR A 303 21.13 6.34 -13.00
CA THR A 303 22.51 5.82 -12.94
C THR A 303 22.82 4.91 -14.12
N GLN A 304 21.85 4.14 -14.62
CA GLN A 304 22.00 3.37 -15.86
C GLN A 304 22.23 4.28 -17.07
N ALA A 305 21.43 5.33 -17.24
CA ALA A 305 21.60 6.28 -18.33
C ALA A 305 22.94 7.04 -18.25
N MET A 306 23.41 7.33 -17.02
CA MET A 306 24.74 7.89 -16.78
C MET A 306 25.85 6.96 -17.30
N ARG A 307 25.77 5.65 -17.02
CA ARG A 307 26.74 4.66 -17.54
C ARG A 307 26.73 4.64 -19.07
N GLU A 308 25.56 4.56 -19.68
CA GLU A 308 25.39 4.48 -21.13
C GLU A 308 25.91 5.72 -21.86
N ARG A 309 25.81 6.90 -21.22
CA ARG A 309 26.24 8.18 -21.79
C ARG A 309 27.64 8.62 -21.40
N GLY A 310 28.30 7.90 -20.49
CA GLY A 310 29.60 8.30 -19.95
C GLY A 310 29.54 9.64 -19.18
N VAL A 311 28.44 9.90 -18.48
CA VAL A 311 28.21 11.13 -17.71
C VAL A 311 28.33 10.83 -16.22
N THR A 312 29.00 11.69 -15.46
CA THR A 312 29.06 11.59 -14.00
C THR A 312 28.30 12.73 -13.33
N ALA A 313 27.64 12.45 -12.21
CA ALA A 313 26.99 13.46 -11.38
C ALA A 313 28.04 14.13 -10.48
N GLY A 314 27.96 15.46 -10.36
CA GLY A 314 28.83 16.22 -9.46
C GLY A 314 28.51 15.91 -8.00
N TRP A 315 27.23 15.78 -7.67
CA TRP A 315 26.77 15.37 -6.36
C TRP A 315 25.32 14.87 -6.37
N ALA A 316 24.95 14.07 -5.38
CA ALA A 316 23.57 13.70 -5.10
C ALA A 316 23.20 14.05 -3.65
N ASN A 317 21.92 14.32 -3.41
CA ASN A 317 21.40 14.69 -2.09
C ASN A 317 20.08 14.01 -1.76
N GLY A 318 19.66 14.18 -0.51
CA GLY A 318 18.34 13.88 0.01
C GLY A 318 18.39 12.81 1.08
N GLY A 319 17.37 11.96 1.06
CA GLY A 319 17.35 10.75 1.84
C GLY A 319 18.28 9.70 1.25
N THR A 320 19.51 9.63 1.73
CA THR A 320 20.53 8.75 1.13
C THR A 320 20.16 7.29 1.34
N THR A 321 20.16 6.55 0.24
CA THR A 321 19.86 5.12 0.18
C THR A 321 21.04 4.36 -0.41
N LYS A 322 21.02 3.04 -0.24
CA LYS A 322 21.98 2.13 -0.85
C LYS A 322 22.17 2.34 -2.35
N LEU A 323 21.13 2.68 -3.11
CA LEU A 323 21.25 2.93 -4.55
C LEU A 323 22.14 4.13 -4.89
N VAL A 324 22.11 5.18 -4.05
CA VAL A 324 22.97 6.36 -4.21
C VAL A 324 24.40 6.02 -3.81
N VAL A 325 24.58 5.31 -2.70
CA VAL A 325 25.90 4.89 -2.21
C VAL A 325 26.59 3.96 -3.20
N ASP A 326 25.88 2.99 -3.76
CA ASP A 326 26.43 2.09 -4.77
C ASP A 326 26.90 2.87 -6.00
N ALA A 327 26.10 3.81 -6.50
CA ALA A 327 26.48 4.66 -7.62
C ALA A 327 27.66 5.60 -7.29
N PHE A 328 27.77 6.04 -6.04
CA PHE A 328 28.93 6.80 -5.55
C PHE A 328 30.20 5.94 -5.54
N HIS A 329 30.14 4.71 -5.00
CA HIS A 329 31.28 3.78 -5.00
C HIS A 329 31.68 3.30 -6.40
N GLU A 330 30.74 3.25 -7.35
CA GLU A 330 31.01 3.01 -8.77
C GLU A 330 31.67 4.21 -9.49
N GLY A 331 31.78 5.37 -8.84
CA GLY A 331 32.35 6.60 -9.42
C GLY A 331 31.38 7.36 -10.34
N LEU A 332 30.10 6.99 -10.38
CA LEU A 332 29.07 7.71 -11.14
C LEU A 332 28.66 9.01 -10.45
N ILE A 333 28.77 9.07 -9.12
CA ILE A 333 28.50 10.26 -8.32
C ILE A 333 29.79 10.67 -7.62
N LYS A 334 30.21 11.94 -7.76
CA LYS A 334 31.48 12.41 -7.17
C LYS A 334 31.38 12.72 -5.68
N LYS A 335 30.22 13.22 -5.21
CA LYS A 335 29.97 13.56 -3.80
C LYS A 335 28.53 13.23 -3.37
N VAL A 336 28.34 12.87 -2.12
CA VAL A 336 27.01 12.65 -1.52
C VAL A 336 26.87 13.56 -0.31
N THR A 337 25.82 14.37 -0.32
CA THR A 337 25.39 15.16 0.84
C THR A 337 24.19 14.45 1.45
N THR A 338 24.17 14.33 2.78
CA THR A 338 23.12 13.59 3.48
C THR A 338 22.56 14.38 4.65
N CYS A 339 21.27 14.75 4.57
CA CYS A 339 20.53 15.29 5.71
C CYS A 339 19.77 14.19 6.49
N GLN A 340 19.59 13.01 5.87
CA GLN A 340 19.03 11.83 6.52
C GLN A 340 19.49 10.56 5.79
N ALA A 341 20.00 9.58 6.52
CA ALA A 341 20.24 8.24 5.99
C ALA A 341 18.97 7.39 6.09
N PHE A 342 18.67 6.61 5.07
CA PHE A 342 17.47 5.77 5.02
C PHE A 342 17.76 4.29 5.29
N ASP A 343 19.02 3.86 5.25
CA ASP A 343 19.46 2.50 5.56
C ASP A 343 20.85 2.50 6.21
N LEU A 344 21.20 1.37 6.85
CA LEU A 344 22.48 1.19 7.54
C LEU A 344 23.70 1.26 6.60
N HIS A 345 23.51 0.94 5.32
CA HIS A 345 24.58 1.00 4.33
C HIS A 345 25.01 2.45 4.09
N SER A 346 24.04 3.36 4.03
CA SER A 346 24.27 4.80 3.90
C SER A 346 24.95 5.39 5.13
N ILE A 347 24.54 4.98 6.33
CA ILE A 347 25.19 5.40 7.59
C ILE A 347 26.65 4.96 7.61
N LYS A 348 26.92 3.71 7.24
CA LYS A 348 28.29 3.18 7.16
C LYS A 348 29.14 3.98 6.17
N SER A 349 28.62 4.25 4.97
CA SER A 349 29.32 5.05 3.96
C SER A 349 29.61 6.48 4.46
N MET A 350 28.72 7.11 5.22
CA MET A 350 29.01 8.42 5.84
C MET A 350 30.20 8.38 6.80
N ALA A 351 30.43 7.26 7.50
CA ALA A 351 31.55 7.12 8.41
C ALA A 351 32.87 6.80 7.68
N GLU A 352 32.80 6.03 6.59
CA GLU A 352 33.98 5.51 5.88
C GLU A 352 34.46 6.42 4.72
N ASP A 353 33.56 7.17 4.08
CA ASP A 353 33.83 7.88 2.82
C ASP A 353 33.98 9.41 2.97
N ILE A 354 34.25 9.89 4.19
CA ILE A 354 34.59 11.30 4.45
C ILE A 354 35.89 11.66 3.68
N PRO A 355 35.97 12.80 2.98
CA PRO A 355 35.03 13.93 2.99
C PRO A 355 34.02 13.94 1.83
N ASN A 356 33.90 12.86 1.06
CA ASN A 356 33.08 12.85 -0.16
C ASN A 356 31.64 12.38 0.07
N HIS A 357 31.37 11.64 1.14
CA HIS A 357 30.03 11.46 1.70
C HIS A 357 29.97 12.16 3.06
N PHE A 358 29.20 13.24 3.15
CA PHE A 358 29.19 14.09 4.34
C PHE A 358 27.78 14.55 4.74
N GLU A 359 27.66 14.93 6.00
CA GLU A 359 26.43 15.49 6.57
C GLU A 359 26.22 16.94 6.11
N THR A 360 24.98 17.27 5.74
CA THR A 360 24.58 18.64 5.42
C THR A 360 23.60 19.15 6.45
N ASP A 361 23.93 20.31 7.02
CA ASP A 361 23.07 21.04 7.95
C ASP A 361 21.69 21.31 7.33
N ILE A 362 20.62 21.15 8.11
CA ILE A 362 19.27 21.28 7.58
C ILE A 362 18.91 22.71 7.17
N ASP A 363 19.51 23.72 7.81
CA ASP A 363 19.38 25.11 7.38
C ASP A 363 19.94 25.23 5.96
N GLN A 364 21.19 24.79 5.78
CA GLN A 364 21.85 24.77 4.47
C GLN A 364 21.12 23.90 3.44
N TYR A 365 20.47 22.80 3.84
CA TYR A 365 19.74 21.96 2.91
C TYR A 365 18.59 22.71 2.22
N ALA A 366 17.67 23.29 3.01
CA ALA A 366 16.33 23.59 2.52
C ALA A 366 15.70 24.90 3.03
N ASN A 367 16.34 25.67 3.91
CA ASN A 367 15.75 26.94 4.35
C ASN A 367 15.64 27.93 3.17
N PRO A 368 14.43 28.44 2.84
CA PRO A 368 14.27 29.37 1.72
C PRO A 368 14.97 30.71 1.92
N PHE A 369 15.27 31.11 3.16
CA PHE A 369 15.78 32.43 3.52
C PHE A 369 17.28 32.45 3.84
N ASN A 370 18.07 31.53 3.30
CA ASN A 370 19.52 31.56 3.43
C ASN A 370 20.22 31.71 2.07
N GLY A 371 21.48 32.16 2.11
CA GLY A 371 22.28 32.42 0.91
C GLY A 371 23.02 31.22 0.34
N GLY A 372 22.79 30.00 0.85
CA GLY A 372 23.58 28.80 0.54
C GLY A 372 22.75 27.52 0.50
N CYS A 373 21.50 27.62 0.05
CA CYS A 373 20.52 26.53 0.09
C CYS A 373 20.84 25.45 -0.95
N VAL A 374 21.15 24.22 -0.51
CA VAL A 374 21.50 23.08 -1.38
C VAL A 374 20.36 22.77 -2.35
N CYS A 375 19.10 22.84 -1.92
CA CYS A 375 17.96 22.62 -2.81
C CYS A 375 17.98 23.56 -4.03
N HIS A 376 18.48 24.80 -3.90
CA HIS A 376 18.54 25.78 -5.00
C HIS A 376 19.63 25.46 -6.04
N HIS A 377 20.50 24.49 -5.75
CA HIS A 377 21.56 24.04 -6.65
C HIS A 377 21.28 22.67 -7.28
N LEU A 378 20.11 22.07 -7.03
CA LEU A 378 19.70 20.82 -7.68
C LEU A 378 19.38 21.04 -9.16
N ASP A 379 19.98 20.27 -10.06
CA ASP A 379 19.58 20.27 -11.47
C ASP A 379 18.27 19.51 -11.67
N ALA A 380 18.08 18.38 -10.98
CA ALA A 380 16.85 17.60 -11.05
C ALA A 380 16.41 17.01 -9.71
N VAL A 381 15.09 16.95 -9.49
CA VAL A 381 14.49 16.20 -8.39
C VAL A 381 13.34 15.32 -8.88
N VAL A 382 13.26 14.09 -8.34
CA VAL A 382 12.16 13.16 -8.56
C VAL A 382 11.37 12.95 -7.26
N LEU A 383 10.14 13.43 -7.21
CA LEU A 383 9.23 13.37 -6.07
C LEU A 383 8.07 12.38 -6.32
N GLY A 384 7.28 12.10 -5.28
CA GLY A 384 6.04 11.34 -5.37
C GLY A 384 4.85 12.14 -4.86
N ALA A 385 3.64 11.73 -5.22
CA ALA A 385 2.39 12.38 -4.81
C ALA A 385 1.31 11.39 -4.31
N LEU A 386 0.44 11.89 -3.43
CA LEU A 386 -0.84 11.26 -3.10
C LEU A 386 -1.91 11.67 -4.10
N GLU A 387 -1.93 12.92 -4.52
CA GLU A 387 -2.83 13.49 -5.54
C GLU A 387 -2.10 14.61 -6.29
N VAL A 388 -2.49 14.83 -7.55
CA VAL A 388 -2.06 15.92 -8.42
C VAL A 388 -3.30 16.53 -9.06
N ASP A 389 -3.47 17.85 -8.99
CA ASP A 389 -4.59 18.51 -9.67
C ASP A 389 -4.20 19.11 -11.02
N VAL A 390 -5.21 19.52 -11.80
CA VAL A 390 -5.03 20.10 -13.14
C VAL A 390 -4.19 21.39 -13.16
N ASN A 391 -4.03 22.06 -12.01
CA ASN A 391 -3.16 23.23 -11.86
C ASN A 391 -1.75 22.82 -11.42
N PHE A 392 -1.40 21.54 -11.50
CA PHE A 392 -0.15 20.92 -11.05
C PHE A 392 0.07 20.97 -9.54
N ASN A 393 -0.92 21.36 -8.73
CA ASN A 393 -0.74 21.34 -7.28
C ASN A 393 -0.63 19.89 -6.79
N ILE A 394 0.21 19.69 -5.78
CA ILE A 394 0.51 18.37 -5.23
C ILE A 394 -0.04 18.27 -3.82
N ASN A 395 -0.59 17.11 -3.51
CA ASN A 395 -0.85 16.64 -2.16
C ASN A 395 0.13 15.53 -1.79
N SER A 396 0.89 15.72 -0.71
CA SER A 396 1.77 14.66 -0.16
C SER A 396 1.48 14.30 1.30
N ASN A 397 0.41 14.83 1.91
CA ASN A 397 0.17 14.73 3.36
C ASN A 397 -1.17 14.05 3.70
N VAL A 398 -2.26 14.47 3.06
CA VAL A 398 -3.62 14.06 3.40
C VAL A 398 -4.12 13.04 2.38
N ARG A 399 -4.67 11.91 2.81
CA ARG A 399 -5.28 10.95 1.88
C ARG A 399 -6.60 11.49 1.32
N SER A 400 -7.07 10.93 0.22
CA SER A 400 -8.35 11.33 -0.41
C SER A 400 -9.59 11.15 0.48
N ASN A 401 -9.46 10.39 1.57
CA ASN A 401 -10.49 10.25 2.61
C ASN A 401 -10.38 11.28 3.75
N GLY A 402 -9.48 12.26 3.65
CA GLY A 402 -9.31 13.36 4.62
C GLY A 402 -8.33 13.08 5.77
N TYR A 403 -7.75 11.88 5.85
CA TYR A 403 -6.85 11.53 6.95
C TYR A 403 -5.41 11.99 6.69
N MET A 404 -4.80 12.71 7.63
CA MET A 404 -3.38 13.06 7.68
C MET A 404 -2.53 11.82 8.00
N MET A 405 -2.04 11.16 6.96
CA MET A 405 -1.36 9.86 7.11
C MET A 405 0.06 9.86 6.55
N HIS A 406 0.59 11.02 6.17
CA HIS A 406 1.92 11.17 5.58
C HIS A 406 2.58 12.46 6.05
N ASN A 407 3.89 12.58 5.93
CA ASN A 407 4.62 13.81 6.22
C ASN A 407 4.99 14.53 4.93
N THR A 408 4.97 15.86 4.93
CA THR A 408 5.38 16.67 3.76
C THR A 408 6.87 16.53 3.46
N GLY A 409 7.70 16.41 4.49
CA GLY A 409 9.15 16.27 4.34
C GLY A 409 9.78 17.45 3.59
N GLY A 410 10.77 17.16 2.73
CA GLY A 410 11.45 18.17 1.89
C GLY A 410 10.83 18.36 0.50
N SER A 411 9.61 17.87 0.25
CA SER A 411 8.99 17.93 -1.08
C SER A 411 8.78 19.37 -1.56
N GLN A 412 8.22 20.24 -0.71
CA GLN A 412 8.07 21.67 -0.97
C GLN A 412 9.41 22.34 -1.29
N ASP A 413 10.43 22.00 -0.50
CA ASP A 413 11.74 22.67 -0.54
C ASP A 413 12.49 22.37 -1.83
N THR A 414 12.52 21.08 -2.21
CA THR A 414 13.20 20.63 -3.41
C THR A 414 12.44 20.95 -4.69
N ALA A 415 11.09 20.90 -4.66
CA ALA A 415 10.28 21.36 -5.79
C ALA A 415 10.52 22.85 -6.09
N ALA A 416 10.58 23.68 -5.05
CA ALA A 416 10.86 25.11 -5.21
C ALA A 416 12.32 25.43 -5.57
N GLY A 417 13.27 24.56 -5.22
CA GLY A 417 14.70 24.81 -5.42
C GLY A 417 15.29 24.23 -6.70
N ALA A 418 14.81 23.09 -7.18
CA ALA A 418 15.41 22.39 -8.30
C ALA A 418 15.10 23.08 -9.63
N LYS A 419 16.03 22.97 -10.60
CA LYS A 419 15.79 23.47 -11.98
C LYS A 419 14.78 22.62 -12.76
N LEU A 420 14.64 21.35 -12.39
CA LEU A 420 13.68 20.40 -12.94
C LEU A 420 13.05 19.58 -11.80
N CYS A 421 11.78 19.82 -11.51
CA CYS A 421 10.98 19.04 -10.58
C CYS A 421 10.03 18.09 -11.32
N ILE A 422 10.27 16.80 -11.16
CA ILE A 422 9.44 15.72 -11.70
C ILE A 422 8.66 15.07 -10.58
N VAL A 423 7.34 15.00 -10.71
CA VAL A 423 6.47 14.26 -9.79
C VAL A 423 6.06 12.94 -10.42
N THR A 424 6.27 11.86 -9.70
CA THR A 424 5.90 10.50 -10.09
C THR A 424 4.62 10.08 -9.39
N CYS A 425 3.60 9.70 -10.16
CA CYS A 425 2.37 9.15 -9.63
C CYS A 425 1.65 8.29 -10.67
N PRO A 426 0.97 7.20 -10.27
CA PRO A 426 0.05 6.55 -11.18
C PRO A 426 -1.15 7.46 -11.44
N THR A 427 -1.91 7.25 -12.52
CA THR A 427 -3.13 8.04 -12.75
C THR A 427 -4.22 7.76 -11.71
N HIS A 428 -4.27 6.53 -11.17
CA HIS A 428 -5.20 6.08 -10.15
C HIS A 428 -4.55 5.04 -9.21
N ARG A 429 -5.19 4.74 -8.07
CA ARG A 429 -4.87 3.61 -7.18
C ARG A 429 -6.17 2.91 -6.79
N GLY A 430 -6.41 1.72 -7.32
CA GLY A 430 -7.72 1.07 -7.21
C GLY A 430 -8.81 1.98 -7.77
N ASN A 431 -9.85 2.24 -6.99
CA ASN A 431 -10.93 3.17 -7.34
C ASN A 431 -10.65 4.64 -6.94
N ASN A 432 -9.41 4.98 -6.57
CA ASN A 432 -9.05 6.34 -6.18
C ASN A 432 -8.27 7.03 -7.30
N PRO A 433 -8.83 8.02 -8.02
CA PRO A 433 -8.08 8.80 -8.97
C PRO A 433 -7.00 9.61 -8.23
N ILE A 434 -5.78 9.63 -8.79
CA ILE A 434 -4.65 10.38 -8.24
C ILE A 434 -4.49 11.69 -9.01
N ILE A 435 -4.77 11.70 -10.31
CA ILE A 435 -5.00 12.95 -11.04
C ILE A 435 -6.44 13.38 -10.79
N CYS A 436 -6.63 14.59 -10.27
CA CYS A 436 -7.94 15.10 -9.86
C CYS A 436 -8.17 16.55 -10.33
N GLU A 437 -9.39 17.05 -10.16
CA GLU A 437 -9.71 18.45 -10.48
C GLU A 437 -9.08 19.42 -9.47
N ASN A 438 -9.12 19.05 -8.19
CA ASN A 438 -8.55 19.79 -7.09
C ASN A 438 -8.00 18.78 -6.08
N VAL A 439 -6.80 19.02 -5.59
CA VAL A 439 -6.24 18.18 -4.53
C VAL A 439 -7.02 18.34 -3.24
N THR A 440 -7.14 17.25 -2.48
CA THR A 440 -7.75 17.26 -1.14
C THR A 440 -7.06 18.27 -0.25
N CYS A 441 -5.72 18.27 -0.29
CA CYS A 441 -4.88 19.19 0.45
C CYS A 441 -3.70 19.66 -0.42
N CYS A 442 -3.58 20.96 -0.66
CA CYS A 442 -2.43 21.52 -1.38
C CYS A 442 -1.22 21.60 -0.44
N THR A 443 -0.20 20.80 -0.71
CA THR A 443 1.08 20.86 -0.01
C THR A 443 2.14 21.56 -0.83
N THR A 444 2.15 21.39 -2.16
CA THR A 444 3.11 22.07 -3.05
C THR A 444 2.34 22.74 -4.18
N PRO A 445 2.56 24.04 -4.43
CA PRO A 445 1.87 24.77 -5.49
C PRO A 445 2.41 24.32 -6.86
N GLY A 446 1.53 24.24 -7.85
CA GLY A 446 1.88 23.73 -9.17
C GLY A 446 2.88 24.58 -9.95
N GLU A 447 3.12 25.82 -9.54
CA GLU A 447 4.17 26.65 -10.12
C GLU A 447 5.61 26.17 -9.84
N CYS A 448 5.78 25.28 -8.86
CA CYS A 448 7.05 24.62 -8.55
C CYS A 448 7.19 23.24 -9.22
N ILE A 449 6.21 22.81 -10.01
CA ILE A 449 6.17 21.48 -10.61
C ILE A 449 6.34 21.60 -12.12
N ASP A 450 7.37 20.96 -12.66
CA ASP A 450 7.70 21.07 -14.08
C ASP A 450 7.12 19.93 -14.91
N VAL A 451 7.15 18.70 -14.39
CA VAL A 451 6.69 17.51 -15.12
C VAL A 451 5.98 16.55 -14.18
N ILE A 452 4.84 16.00 -14.62
CA ILE A 452 4.18 14.85 -14.02
C ILE A 452 4.49 13.62 -14.86
N ALA A 453 5.04 12.57 -14.26
CA ALA A 453 5.30 11.28 -14.89
C ALA A 453 4.31 10.23 -14.38
N THR A 454 3.55 9.65 -15.32
CA THR A 454 2.54 8.61 -15.06
C THR A 454 2.86 7.34 -15.83
N GLU A 455 2.08 6.29 -15.63
CA GLU A 455 2.16 5.03 -16.38
C GLU A 455 1.73 5.17 -17.85
N LEU A 456 1.10 6.29 -18.21
CA LEU A 456 0.68 6.59 -19.59
C LEU A 456 1.72 7.36 -20.39
N GLY A 457 2.44 8.28 -19.72
CA GLY A 457 3.30 9.25 -20.37
C GLY A 457 3.77 10.33 -19.39
N ILE A 458 4.11 11.50 -19.94
CA ILE A 458 4.47 12.68 -19.16
C ILE A 458 3.47 13.81 -19.44
N CYS A 459 3.24 14.68 -18.47
CA CYS A 459 2.59 15.96 -18.65
C CYS A 459 3.58 17.04 -18.22
N VAL A 460 3.95 17.91 -19.16
CA VAL A 460 4.88 19.01 -18.89
C VAL A 460 4.04 20.25 -18.56
N ASN A 461 4.41 20.94 -17.49
CA ASN A 461 3.77 22.19 -17.10
C ASN A 461 3.86 23.20 -18.25
N PRO A 462 2.73 23.79 -18.71
CA PRO A 462 2.73 24.77 -19.80
C PRO A 462 3.67 25.96 -19.59
N ARG A 463 4.06 26.25 -18.33
CA ARG A 463 5.05 27.27 -17.98
C ARG A 463 6.47 26.93 -18.45
N ARG A 464 6.76 25.66 -18.76
CA ARG A 464 8.07 25.13 -19.15
C ARG A 464 8.15 24.86 -20.65
N THR A 465 8.04 25.93 -21.44
CA THR A 465 8.13 25.86 -22.91
C THR A 465 9.46 25.27 -23.39
N ASP A 466 10.53 25.49 -22.63
CA ASP A 466 11.85 24.91 -22.86
C ASP A 466 11.84 23.37 -22.77
N LEU A 467 11.15 22.81 -21.76
CA LEU A 467 10.99 21.36 -21.60
C LEU A 467 10.04 20.77 -22.63
N ILE A 468 8.95 21.47 -22.97
CA ILE A 468 8.05 21.06 -24.04
C ILE A 468 8.84 20.90 -25.35
N GLU A 469 9.68 21.88 -25.68
CA GLU A 469 10.44 21.87 -26.93
C GLU A 469 11.45 20.70 -27.03
N CYS A 470 12.10 20.33 -25.93
CA CYS A 470 13.08 19.24 -25.95
C CYS A 470 12.42 17.85 -25.80
N LEU A 471 11.42 17.71 -24.93
CA LEU A 471 10.79 16.42 -24.64
C LEU A 471 9.80 15.98 -25.73
N SER A 472 9.16 16.91 -26.45
CA SER A 472 8.27 16.56 -27.58
C SER A 472 9.00 15.90 -28.75
N LYS A 473 10.34 16.00 -28.80
CA LYS A 473 11.19 15.40 -29.84
C LYS A 473 11.60 13.96 -29.51
N VAL A 474 11.20 13.43 -28.35
CA VAL A 474 11.53 12.08 -27.87
C VAL A 474 10.31 11.17 -28.07
N PRO A 475 10.27 10.32 -29.11
CA PRO A 475 9.09 9.51 -29.43
C PRO A 475 8.61 8.61 -28.29
N GLU A 476 9.53 8.17 -27.43
CA GLU A 476 9.28 7.29 -26.29
C GLU A 476 8.58 8.02 -25.12
N LEU A 477 8.67 9.35 -25.06
CA LEU A 477 8.04 10.19 -24.04
C LEU A 477 6.74 10.79 -24.57
N LYS A 478 5.68 9.98 -24.57
CA LYS A 478 4.34 10.45 -24.94
C LYS A 478 3.88 11.58 -24.00
N MET A 479 3.59 12.74 -24.57
CA MET A 479 3.09 13.91 -23.84
C MET A 479 1.57 13.91 -23.76
N TYR A 480 1.06 14.31 -22.60
CA TYR A 480 -0.36 14.52 -22.31
C TYR A 480 -0.56 15.91 -21.70
N THR A 481 -1.75 16.44 -21.86
CA THR A 481 -2.28 17.58 -21.08
C THR A 481 -2.83 17.09 -19.73
N MET A 482 -3.01 18.00 -18.78
CA MET A 482 -3.61 17.65 -17.49
C MET A 482 -5.07 17.24 -17.64
N GLU A 483 -5.80 17.84 -18.58
CA GLU A 483 -7.20 17.49 -18.89
C GLU A 483 -7.31 16.07 -19.44
N GLU A 484 -6.38 15.65 -20.31
CA GLU A 484 -6.31 14.28 -20.80
C GLU A 484 -5.96 13.30 -19.68
N LEU A 485 -4.97 13.62 -18.84
CA LEU A 485 -4.62 12.78 -17.70
C LEU A 485 -5.77 12.67 -16.69
N LEU A 486 -6.47 13.76 -16.40
CA LEU A 486 -7.63 13.78 -15.51
C LEU A 486 -8.75 12.90 -16.05
N LYS A 487 -9.06 13.04 -17.34
CA LYS A 487 -10.08 12.24 -18.00
C LYS A 487 -9.77 10.75 -17.85
N VAL A 488 -8.55 10.34 -18.24
CA VAL A 488 -8.13 8.94 -18.16
C VAL A 488 -8.07 8.46 -16.71
N ALA A 489 -7.61 9.28 -15.76
CA ALA A 489 -7.59 8.93 -14.35
C ALA A 489 -8.99 8.64 -13.78
N ASN A 490 -9.99 9.45 -14.13
CA ASN A 490 -11.37 9.27 -13.69
C ASN A 490 -12.02 8.05 -14.34
N GLU A 491 -11.78 7.83 -15.63
CA GLU A 491 -12.21 6.64 -16.36
C GLU A 491 -11.61 5.38 -15.71
N ASN A 492 -10.30 5.39 -15.49
CA ASN A 492 -9.55 4.30 -14.85
C ASN A 492 -10.04 4.01 -13.42
N ALA A 493 -10.30 5.05 -12.63
CA ALA A 493 -10.79 4.88 -11.27
C ALA A 493 -12.28 4.47 -11.19
N GLY A 494 -13.02 4.55 -12.30
CA GLY A 494 -14.47 4.33 -12.37
C GLY A 494 -15.29 5.41 -11.66
N ARG A 495 -14.66 6.54 -11.28
CA ARG A 495 -15.28 7.70 -10.64
C ARG A 495 -14.35 8.91 -10.68
N SER A 496 -14.94 10.09 -10.53
CA SER A 496 -14.19 11.30 -10.23
C SER A 496 -13.72 11.35 -8.78
N ALA A 497 -12.63 12.09 -8.55
CA ALA A 497 -12.23 12.47 -7.21
C ALA A 497 -13.38 13.21 -6.52
N SER A 498 -13.61 12.92 -5.25
CA SER A 498 -14.66 13.54 -4.44
C SER A 498 -14.01 14.10 -3.18
N ALA A 499 -14.39 15.31 -2.78
CA ALA A 499 -13.95 15.86 -1.51
C ALA A 499 -14.33 14.90 -0.35
N PRO A 500 -13.44 14.69 0.62
CA PRO A 500 -13.77 13.87 1.78
C PRO A 500 -14.89 14.51 2.61
N ALA A 501 -15.67 13.68 3.30
CA ALA A 501 -16.67 14.17 4.24
C ALA A 501 -15.96 14.65 5.53
N THR A 502 -15.96 15.97 5.75
CA THR A 502 -15.36 16.62 6.91
C THR A 502 -16.38 17.45 7.67
N THR A 503 -16.04 17.79 8.91
CA THR A 503 -16.72 18.84 9.68
C THR A 503 -16.15 20.22 9.32
N ASP A 504 -16.66 21.29 9.94
CA ASP A 504 -16.10 22.65 9.81
C ASP A 504 -14.88 22.90 10.71
N ARG A 505 -14.52 21.94 11.57
CA ARG A 505 -13.40 22.10 12.52
C ARG A 505 -12.07 21.89 11.81
N ILE A 506 -11.19 22.88 11.89
CA ILE A 506 -9.81 22.80 11.40
C ILE A 506 -8.95 22.10 12.43
N ILE A 507 -8.27 21.03 12.01
CA ILE A 507 -7.35 20.24 12.85
C ILE A 507 -5.90 20.37 12.40
N GLY A 508 -5.66 20.88 11.19
CA GLY A 508 -4.34 21.02 10.61
C GLY A 508 -4.16 22.30 9.80
N VAL A 509 -2.95 22.85 9.84
CA VAL A 509 -2.51 24.01 9.05
C VAL A 509 -1.30 23.59 8.24
N ILE A 510 -1.38 23.71 6.92
CA ILE A 510 -0.26 23.47 6.02
C ILE A 510 0.39 24.80 5.70
N GLN A 511 1.63 24.98 6.17
CA GLN A 511 2.44 26.10 5.77
C GLN A 511 3.25 25.76 4.51
N TRP A 512 3.38 26.75 3.64
CA TRP A 512 4.43 26.79 2.65
C TRP A 512 5.78 27.05 3.33
N ARG A 513 6.89 26.74 2.65
CA ARG A 513 8.24 26.84 3.23
C ARG A 513 8.61 28.24 3.75
N ASP A 514 7.94 29.29 3.28
CA ASP A 514 8.09 30.68 3.71
C ASP A 514 7.21 31.10 4.90
N GLY A 515 6.37 30.20 5.42
CA GLY A 515 5.49 30.41 6.58
C GLY A 515 4.09 30.88 6.32
N THR A 516 3.78 31.24 5.09
CA THR A 516 2.41 31.54 4.68
C THR A 516 1.57 30.25 4.67
N VAL A 517 0.27 30.38 4.90
CA VAL A 517 -0.65 29.24 4.93
C VAL A 517 -1.13 28.94 3.51
N ILE A 518 -0.72 27.78 3.00
CA ILE A 518 -1.10 27.30 1.66
C ILE A 518 -2.40 26.50 1.69
N ASP A 519 -2.67 25.76 2.77
CA ASP A 519 -3.92 25.03 2.94
C ASP A 519 -4.24 24.69 4.40
N VAL A 520 -5.46 24.20 4.64
CA VAL A 520 -5.92 23.73 5.95
C VAL A 520 -6.53 22.34 5.84
N VAL A 521 -6.52 21.60 6.95
CA VAL A 521 -7.10 20.25 7.05
C VAL A 521 -8.23 20.25 8.07
N TYR A 522 -9.37 19.66 7.71
CA TYR A 522 -10.57 19.58 8.53
C TYR A 522 -10.73 18.21 9.19
N GLU A 523 -11.39 18.18 10.36
CA GLU A 523 -11.73 16.93 11.05
C GLU A 523 -12.64 16.06 10.16
N VAL A 524 -12.34 14.77 10.06
CA VAL A 524 -13.13 13.81 9.28
C VAL A 524 -14.48 13.54 9.96
N ALA A 525 -15.57 13.62 9.19
CA ALA A 525 -16.91 13.37 9.71
C ALA A 525 -17.18 11.87 9.93
N ASN A 526 -16.64 11.03 9.05
CA ASN A 526 -16.81 9.57 9.07
C ASN A 526 -15.57 8.91 9.67
N LYS A 527 -15.62 8.66 10.98
CA LYS A 527 -14.52 7.99 11.72
C LYS A 527 -14.47 6.52 11.30
N LEU A 528 -13.30 6.07 10.85
CA LEU A 528 -13.07 4.68 10.47
C LEU A 528 -12.97 3.83 11.74
N THR A 529 -13.52 2.62 11.72
CA THR A 529 -13.26 1.66 12.80
C THR A 529 -11.83 1.15 12.72
N ASP A 530 -11.26 0.69 13.83
CA ASP A 530 -9.91 0.11 13.86
C ASP A 530 -9.78 -1.07 12.86
N ALA A 531 -10.87 -1.82 12.64
CA ALA A 531 -10.97 -2.91 11.69
C ALA A 531 -10.93 -2.46 10.21
N GLN A 532 -11.43 -1.27 9.89
CA GLN A 532 -11.45 -0.76 8.51
C GLN A 532 -10.08 -0.27 8.01
N MET A 533 -9.10 -0.11 8.89
CA MET A 533 -7.83 0.57 8.58
C MET A 533 -6.58 -0.32 8.45
N LYS A 534 -6.54 -1.53 9.04
CA LYS A 534 -5.25 -2.24 9.24
C LYS A 534 -5.20 -3.76 9.05
N LEU A 535 -6.27 -4.47 8.71
CA LEU A 535 -6.21 -5.94 8.67
C LEU A 535 -5.50 -6.46 7.41
N LYS A 536 -4.29 -7.00 7.58
CA LYS A 536 -3.69 -7.94 6.60
C LYS A 536 -4.26 -9.36 6.75
N SER A 537 -4.92 -9.63 7.88
CA SER A 537 -5.52 -10.93 8.20
C SER A 537 -4.58 -12.11 8.00
N ASP A 538 -3.29 -11.96 8.36
CA ASP A 538 -2.25 -12.98 8.16
C ASP A 538 -1.25 -13.01 9.32
N VAL A 539 -0.47 -14.08 9.41
CA VAL A 539 0.53 -14.32 10.45
C VAL A 539 1.79 -14.95 9.86
N GLU A 540 2.96 -14.49 10.34
CA GLU A 540 4.25 -15.10 10.00
C GLU A 540 4.68 -16.04 11.12
N ILE A 541 5.00 -17.29 10.76
CA ILE A 541 5.48 -18.31 11.68
C ILE A 541 6.92 -18.65 11.34
N THR A 542 7.81 -18.57 12.31
CA THR A 542 9.19 -19.07 12.20
C THR A 542 9.39 -20.19 13.21
N LEU A 543 9.76 -21.38 12.75
CA LEU A 543 10.24 -22.47 13.59
C LEU A 543 11.76 -22.62 13.45
N THR A 544 12.42 -22.85 14.58
CA THR A 544 13.85 -23.17 14.64
C THR A 544 14.10 -24.30 15.65
N GLN A 545 15.17 -25.06 15.43
CA GLN A 545 15.58 -26.14 16.33
C GLN A 545 16.46 -25.56 17.46
N LYS A 546 16.21 -25.95 18.72
CA LYS A 546 17.12 -25.64 19.84
C LYS A 546 18.43 -26.42 19.75
N GLU A 547 19.45 -25.92 20.42
CA GLU A 547 20.72 -26.64 20.59
C GLU A 547 20.54 -28.00 21.27
N GLU A 548 19.65 -28.06 22.27
CA GLU A 548 19.21 -29.31 22.89
C GLU A 548 18.00 -29.88 22.14
N LYS A 549 18.17 -31.06 21.52
CA LYS A 549 17.17 -31.70 20.64
C LYS A 549 15.99 -32.34 21.38
N ALA A 550 15.92 -32.19 22.70
CA ALA A 550 14.85 -32.75 23.53
C ALA A 550 14.33 -31.66 24.48
N GLY A 551 13.01 -31.52 24.56
CA GLY A 551 12.35 -30.61 25.50
C GLY A 551 11.18 -29.84 24.88
N LYS A 552 10.37 -29.19 25.73
CA LYS A 552 9.17 -28.48 25.27
C LYS A 552 9.50 -27.34 24.31
N THR A 553 8.59 -27.10 23.38
CA THR A 553 8.65 -25.90 22.51
C THR A 553 8.59 -24.63 23.35
N THR A 554 9.46 -23.66 23.08
CA THR A 554 9.39 -22.32 23.67
C THR A 554 8.91 -21.30 22.66
N PHE A 555 8.05 -20.40 23.11
CA PHE A 555 7.54 -19.29 22.33
C PHE A 555 8.34 -18.04 22.69
N GLU A 556 9.22 -17.61 21.79
CA GLU A 556 10.19 -16.55 22.11
C GLU A 556 9.61 -15.14 21.87
N HIS A 557 8.77 -14.97 20.85
CA HIS A 557 8.25 -13.66 20.45
C HIS A 557 6.87 -13.79 19.80
N ILE A 558 5.81 -13.56 20.57
CA ILE A 558 4.44 -13.41 20.03
C ILE A 558 4.15 -11.92 19.90
N HIS A 559 4.33 -11.39 18.70
CA HIS A 559 3.97 -10.01 18.40
C HIS A 559 2.51 -9.97 17.95
N ALA A 560 1.61 -9.80 18.90
CA ALA A 560 0.21 -9.54 18.61
C ALA A 560 0.05 -8.13 18.03
N PHE A 561 -0.82 -8.01 17.02
CA PHE A 561 -1.26 -6.72 16.52
C PHE A 561 -1.87 -5.85 17.65
N GLU A 562 -1.97 -4.53 17.46
CA GLU A 562 -2.42 -3.56 18.49
C GLU A 562 -3.81 -3.92 19.08
N HIS A 563 -4.64 -4.63 18.31
CA HIS A 563 -5.88 -5.29 18.72
C HIS A 563 -6.05 -6.64 17.99
N PRO A 564 -5.47 -7.74 18.48
CA PRO A 564 -5.44 -8.99 17.73
C PRO A 564 -6.83 -9.64 17.70
N ILE A 565 -7.15 -10.37 16.63
CA ILE A 565 -8.40 -11.16 16.57
C ILE A 565 -8.34 -12.30 17.62
N MET A 566 -7.16 -12.89 17.80
CA MET A 566 -6.88 -13.92 18.80
C MET A 566 -5.78 -13.44 19.77
N PRO A 567 -6.00 -13.49 21.09
CA PRO A 567 -4.97 -13.14 22.09
C PRO A 567 -3.69 -13.97 21.94
N ALA A 568 -2.54 -13.42 22.32
CA ALA A 568 -1.24 -14.08 22.22
C ALA A 568 -1.18 -15.46 22.92
N GLU A 569 -1.80 -15.59 24.09
CA GLU A 569 -1.88 -16.84 24.85
C GLU A 569 -2.69 -17.92 24.11
N GLU A 570 -3.77 -17.53 23.44
CA GLU A 570 -4.59 -18.43 22.64
C GLU A 570 -3.88 -18.85 21.35
N MET A 571 -3.13 -17.93 20.71
CA MET A 571 -2.28 -18.27 19.57
C MET A 571 -1.19 -19.27 19.95
N ALA A 572 -0.54 -19.06 21.10
CA ALA A 572 0.47 -19.99 21.63
C ALA A 572 -0.14 -21.37 21.90
N LYS A 573 -1.32 -21.40 22.53
CA LYS A 573 -2.04 -22.64 22.83
C LYS A 573 -2.41 -23.38 21.54
N LEU A 574 -3.00 -22.70 20.57
CA LEU A 574 -3.34 -23.31 19.28
C LEU A 574 -2.10 -23.89 18.59
N ALA A 575 -0.98 -23.15 18.59
CA ALA A 575 0.28 -23.65 18.05
C ALA A 575 0.82 -24.86 18.82
N SER A 576 0.71 -24.89 20.16
CA SER A 576 1.05 -26.06 20.97
C SER A 576 0.19 -27.27 20.66
N ASP A 577 -1.13 -27.08 20.54
CA ASP A 577 -2.08 -28.16 20.22
C ASP A 577 -1.76 -28.76 18.84
N ILE A 578 -1.33 -27.94 17.88
CA ILE A 578 -0.88 -28.39 16.55
C ILE A 578 0.42 -29.20 16.65
N LEU A 579 1.40 -28.73 17.42
CA LEU A 579 2.66 -29.46 17.63
C LEU A 579 2.43 -30.80 18.33
N GLU A 580 1.57 -30.84 19.35
CA GLU A 580 1.20 -32.07 20.04
C GLU A 580 0.51 -33.05 19.09
N HIS A 581 -0.41 -32.57 18.25
CA HIS A 581 -1.06 -33.37 17.24
C HIS A 581 -0.06 -34.08 16.30
N PHE A 582 1.01 -33.39 15.89
CA PHE A 582 2.06 -33.96 15.04
C PHE A 582 3.15 -34.71 15.83
N GLY A 583 3.00 -34.90 17.14
CA GLY A 583 3.98 -35.60 17.98
C GLY A 583 5.27 -34.81 18.24
N LEU A 584 5.24 -33.49 18.09
CA LEU A 584 6.38 -32.57 18.19
C LEU A 584 6.41 -31.76 19.50
N ALA A 585 5.57 -32.09 20.48
CA ALA A 585 5.47 -31.36 21.75
C ALA A 585 6.83 -31.23 22.48
N ASP A 586 7.65 -32.28 22.43
CA ASP A 586 8.96 -32.37 23.10
C ASP A 586 10.15 -32.34 22.12
N ALA A 587 9.94 -31.86 20.88
CA ALA A 587 10.96 -31.84 19.82
C ALA A 587 12.05 -30.76 20.00
N GLY A 588 12.05 -30.01 21.10
CA GLY A 588 13.05 -28.99 21.39
C GLY A 588 12.99 -27.83 20.39
N LEU A 589 11.82 -27.25 20.15
CA LEU A 589 11.63 -26.20 19.14
C LEU A 589 11.53 -24.80 19.74
N ASN A 590 11.91 -23.81 18.92
CA ASN A 590 11.70 -22.39 19.16
C ASN A 590 10.74 -21.85 18.11
N MET A 591 9.58 -21.35 18.54
CA MET A 591 8.57 -20.78 17.65
C MET A 591 8.41 -19.28 17.88
N LYS A 592 8.45 -18.52 16.79
CA LYS A 592 8.13 -17.09 16.73
C LYS A 592 6.85 -16.88 15.92
N ILE A 593 5.94 -16.06 16.44
CA ILE A 593 4.64 -15.75 15.84
C ILE A 593 4.54 -14.22 15.69
N VAL A 594 4.46 -13.73 14.45
CA VAL A 594 4.26 -12.30 14.16
C VAL A 594 2.88 -12.12 13.53
N ASP A 595 1.93 -11.67 14.34
CA ASP A 595 0.54 -11.52 13.96
C ASP A 595 0.26 -10.15 13.32
N ALA A 596 -0.52 -10.15 12.24
CA ALA A 596 -1.05 -8.97 11.58
C ALA A 596 -2.59 -8.99 11.51
N GLY A 597 -3.21 -9.52 12.57
CA GLY A 597 -4.66 -9.66 12.74
C GLY A 597 -5.23 -10.92 12.09
N ALA A 598 -4.51 -12.05 12.17
CA ALA A 598 -4.93 -13.34 11.64
C ALA A 598 -6.06 -13.96 12.48
N SER A 599 -6.96 -14.66 11.81
CA SER A 599 -7.94 -15.56 12.45
C SER A 599 -7.31 -16.92 12.77
N ASP A 600 -7.99 -17.68 13.64
CA ASP A 600 -7.62 -19.03 14.05
C ASP A 600 -7.28 -19.97 12.89
N TRP A 601 -8.08 -19.99 11.83
CA TRP A 601 -7.88 -20.87 10.67
C TRP A 601 -6.65 -20.50 9.83
N VAL A 602 -6.26 -19.22 9.82
CA VAL A 602 -5.04 -18.74 9.17
C VAL A 602 -3.83 -19.12 10.01
N ILE A 603 -3.90 -18.93 11.33
CA ILE A 603 -2.85 -19.34 12.27
C ILE A 603 -2.60 -20.84 12.17
N ALA A 604 -3.67 -21.66 12.21
CA ALA A 604 -3.55 -23.10 12.07
C ALA A 604 -2.90 -23.51 10.75
N ALA A 605 -3.29 -22.87 9.64
CA ALA A 605 -2.70 -23.15 8.32
C ALA A 605 -1.21 -22.80 8.27
N ARG A 606 -0.82 -21.62 8.77
CA ARG A 606 0.56 -21.14 8.74
C ARG A 606 1.47 -21.96 9.68
N VAL A 607 0.97 -22.40 10.84
CA VAL A 607 1.71 -23.29 11.75
C VAL A 607 1.89 -24.67 11.13
N GLU A 608 0.83 -25.30 10.59
CA GLU A 608 0.94 -26.60 9.91
C GLU A 608 1.92 -26.52 8.73
N ALA A 609 1.85 -25.46 7.92
CA ALA A 609 2.75 -25.27 6.79
C ALA A 609 4.21 -25.16 7.24
N ALA A 610 4.49 -24.44 8.33
CA ALA A 610 5.83 -24.29 8.86
C ALA A 610 6.37 -25.60 9.48
N VAL A 611 5.51 -26.38 10.15
CA VAL A 611 5.84 -27.72 10.66
C VAL A 611 6.23 -28.64 9.50
N LYS A 612 5.40 -28.74 8.46
CA LYS A 612 5.67 -29.61 7.30
C LYS A 612 6.86 -29.16 6.47
N ALA A 613 7.16 -27.86 6.46
CA ALA A 613 8.37 -27.34 5.81
C ALA A 613 9.64 -27.74 6.56
N MET A 614 9.60 -27.80 7.90
CA MET A 614 10.74 -28.18 8.74
C MET A 614 10.90 -29.71 8.87
N PHE A 615 9.77 -30.44 8.90
CA PHE A 615 9.71 -31.90 9.06
C PHE A 615 8.90 -32.53 7.91
N PRO A 616 9.51 -32.71 6.72
CA PRO A 616 8.81 -33.25 5.55
C PRO A 616 8.27 -34.67 5.72
N GLU A 617 8.78 -35.42 6.72
CA GLU A 617 8.32 -36.75 7.11
C GLU A 617 7.03 -36.76 7.94
N VAL A 618 6.59 -35.60 8.44
CA VAL A 618 5.35 -35.48 9.20
C VAL A 618 4.15 -35.64 8.26
N GLU A 619 3.44 -36.74 8.43
CA GLU A 619 2.19 -37.03 7.73
C GLU A 619 0.97 -36.57 8.55
N GLY A 620 -0.20 -36.51 7.90
CA GLY A 620 -1.46 -36.09 8.53
C GLY A 620 -1.74 -34.60 8.38
N GLU A 621 -2.75 -34.12 9.10
CA GLU A 621 -3.25 -32.75 8.97
C GLU A 621 -3.98 -32.27 10.23
N TYR A 622 -3.84 -30.99 10.54
CA TYR A 622 -4.53 -30.38 11.66
C TYR A 622 -5.75 -29.59 11.17
N LEU A 623 -6.94 -30.09 11.53
CA LEU A 623 -8.19 -29.49 11.13
C LEU A 623 -8.93 -28.91 12.33
N LEU A 624 -9.17 -27.59 12.30
CA LEU A 624 -10.13 -26.98 13.20
C LEU A 624 -11.57 -27.49 12.91
N PRO A 625 -12.48 -27.40 13.89
CA PRO A 625 -13.90 -27.66 13.67
C PRO A 625 -14.43 -26.88 12.46
N MET A 626 -15.16 -27.56 11.59
CA MET A 626 -15.75 -26.90 10.43
C MET A 626 -16.82 -25.90 10.88
N CYS A 627 -16.85 -24.72 10.23
CA CYS A 627 -17.86 -23.71 10.43
C CYS A 627 -19.27 -24.33 10.34
N PRO A 628 -20.16 -24.15 11.33
CA PRO A 628 -21.48 -24.78 11.34
C PRO A 628 -22.32 -24.50 10.08
N GLN A 629 -22.22 -23.29 9.53
CA GLN A 629 -22.89 -22.88 8.30
C GLN A 629 -22.42 -23.69 7.09
N LEU A 630 -21.12 -23.99 7.01
CA LEU A 630 -20.55 -24.82 5.95
C LEU A 630 -20.84 -26.30 6.20
N ALA A 631 -20.89 -26.74 7.46
CA ALA A 631 -21.26 -28.11 7.81
C ALA A 631 -22.68 -28.48 7.38
N ALA A 632 -23.60 -27.52 7.44
CA ALA A 632 -24.98 -27.67 6.99
C ALA A 632 -25.18 -27.40 5.48
N ARG A 633 -24.13 -26.99 4.76
CA ARG A 633 -24.21 -26.62 3.36
C ARG A 633 -24.28 -27.86 2.47
N GLU A 634 -25.30 -27.92 1.62
CA GLU A 634 -25.40 -28.95 0.60
C GLU A 634 -24.53 -28.60 -0.61
N GLN A 635 -23.90 -29.62 -1.19
CA GLN A 635 -23.15 -29.48 -2.44
C GLN A 635 -24.08 -29.00 -3.54
N LYS A 636 -23.61 -28.09 -4.39
CA LYS A 636 -24.39 -27.64 -5.55
C LYS A 636 -24.78 -28.81 -6.45
N ALA A 637 -26.02 -28.81 -6.96
CA ALA A 637 -26.48 -29.79 -7.93
C ALA A 637 -25.67 -29.69 -9.23
N LYS A 638 -25.56 -30.80 -9.97
CA LYS A 638 -24.86 -30.85 -11.27
C LYS A 638 -25.34 -29.76 -12.22
N ASP A 639 -26.65 -29.56 -12.26
CA ASP A 639 -27.34 -28.61 -13.13
C ASP A 639 -27.56 -27.25 -12.46
N HIS A 640 -26.71 -26.89 -11.48
CA HIS A 640 -26.77 -25.60 -10.79
C HIS A 640 -26.83 -24.43 -11.78
N PRO A 641 -27.93 -23.66 -11.77
CA PRO A 641 -28.20 -22.69 -12.84
C PRO A 641 -27.40 -21.39 -12.71
N LEU A 642 -26.93 -21.01 -11.50
CA LEU A 642 -26.28 -19.73 -11.26
C LEU A 642 -24.75 -19.85 -11.27
N ARG A 643 -24.15 -19.47 -12.39
CA ARG A 643 -22.70 -19.32 -12.54
C ARG A 643 -22.38 -18.12 -13.43
N ARG A 644 -23.00 -16.96 -13.14
CA ARG A 644 -22.88 -15.74 -13.94
C ARG A 644 -21.57 -15.00 -13.65
N SER A 645 -21.16 -14.99 -12.38
CA SER A 645 -19.96 -14.35 -11.86
C SER A 645 -19.04 -15.39 -11.21
N LEU A 646 -17.86 -15.62 -11.80
CA LEU A 646 -16.86 -16.55 -11.27
C LEU A 646 -15.60 -15.80 -10.85
N MET A 647 -15.51 -15.38 -9.58
CA MET A 647 -14.49 -14.45 -9.07
C MET A 647 -13.24 -15.17 -8.56
N TYR A 648 -12.08 -14.86 -9.13
CA TYR A 648 -10.79 -15.36 -8.67
C TYR A 648 -10.30 -14.68 -7.40
N ILE A 649 -9.78 -15.48 -6.47
CA ILE A 649 -9.11 -15.07 -5.24
C ILE A 649 -7.77 -15.81 -5.14
N PRO A 650 -6.62 -15.10 -5.02
CA PRO A 650 -5.32 -15.74 -4.86
C PRO A 650 -5.25 -16.70 -3.66
N GLY A 651 -4.72 -17.90 -3.89
CA GLY A 651 -4.62 -19.00 -2.92
C GLY A 651 -3.67 -18.76 -1.74
N ASP A 652 -2.88 -17.70 -1.76
CA ASP A 652 -1.91 -17.33 -0.72
C ASP A 652 -2.32 -16.08 0.07
N ASN A 653 -3.46 -15.45 -0.27
CA ASN A 653 -3.91 -14.19 0.30
C ASN A 653 -5.07 -14.39 1.30
N ALA A 654 -4.72 -14.59 2.57
CA ALA A 654 -5.67 -14.83 3.66
C ALA A 654 -6.71 -13.72 3.84
N TYR A 655 -6.32 -12.45 3.63
CA TYR A 655 -7.24 -11.31 3.70
C TYR A 655 -8.37 -11.39 2.67
N MET A 656 -8.01 -11.61 1.39
CA MET A 656 -9.00 -11.69 0.32
C MET A 656 -9.92 -12.90 0.49
N MET A 657 -9.39 -14.03 0.98
CA MET A 657 -10.21 -15.20 1.33
C MET A 657 -11.20 -14.89 2.47
N GLY A 658 -10.75 -14.24 3.54
CA GLY A 658 -11.65 -13.80 4.62
C GLY A 658 -12.75 -12.86 4.11
N LYS A 659 -12.42 -11.98 3.16
CA LYS A 659 -13.36 -11.07 2.49
C LYS A 659 -14.34 -11.77 1.55
N ALA A 660 -14.09 -13.01 1.13
CA ALA A 660 -14.96 -13.71 0.18
C ALA A 660 -16.41 -13.85 0.69
N ALA A 661 -16.61 -13.97 2.01
CA ALA A 661 -17.93 -14.01 2.64
C ALA A 661 -18.74 -12.71 2.48
N GLU A 662 -18.08 -11.57 2.25
CA GLU A 662 -18.73 -10.27 2.01
C GLU A 662 -19.24 -10.13 0.56
N PHE A 663 -18.78 -10.97 -0.36
CA PHE A 663 -19.23 -10.97 -1.76
C PHE A 663 -20.55 -11.74 -1.91
N THR A 664 -21.57 -11.32 -1.16
CA THR A 664 -22.86 -12.02 -1.05
C THR A 664 -23.66 -12.08 -2.35
N ASP A 665 -23.28 -11.30 -3.37
CA ASP A 665 -23.93 -11.31 -4.68
C ASP A 665 -23.15 -12.17 -5.69
N CYS A 666 -22.00 -12.75 -5.34
CA CYS A 666 -21.17 -13.53 -6.26
C CYS A 666 -21.69 -14.97 -6.39
N ASP A 667 -21.88 -15.44 -7.62
CA ASP A 667 -22.38 -16.79 -7.88
C ASP A 667 -21.30 -17.85 -7.58
N CYS A 668 -20.03 -17.60 -7.92
CA CYS A 668 -18.92 -18.51 -7.65
C CYS A 668 -17.67 -17.77 -7.15
N ILE A 669 -16.97 -18.33 -6.17
CA ILE A 669 -15.63 -17.91 -5.73
C ILE A 669 -14.62 -18.98 -6.13
N ILE A 670 -13.59 -18.59 -6.88
CA ILE A 670 -12.49 -19.45 -7.31
C ILE A 670 -11.25 -19.14 -6.48
N TYR A 671 -10.89 -20.01 -5.54
CA TYR A 671 -9.57 -19.94 -4.92
C TYR A 671 -8.51 -20.46 -5.89
N ASP A 672 -7.53 -19.63 -6.22
CA ASP A 672 -6.56 -19.92 -7.27
C ASP A 672 -5.22 -20.39 -6.70
N LEU A 673 -4.89 -21.67 -6.89
CA LEU A 673 -3.60 -22.26 -6.52
C LEU A 673 -2.58 -22.29 -7.67
N GLU A 674 -2.97 -21.89 -8.88
CA GLU A 674 -2.14 -21.98 -10.08
C GLU A 674 -1.27 -20.75 -10.27
N ASP A 675 -1.71 -19.76 -11.06
CA ASP A 675 -0.85 -18.62 -11.46
C ASP A 675 -0.77 -17.54 -10.39
N ALA A 676 -1.79 -17.42 -9.55
CA ALA A 676 -1.80 -16.44 -8.47
C ALA A 676 -0.80 -16.77 -7.35
N VAL A 677 -0.22 -17.98 -7.33
CA VAL A 677 0.67 -18.46 -6.27
C VAL A 677 2.04 -18.81 -6.85
N VAL A 678 3.09 -18.20 -6.31
CA VAL A 678 4.47 -18.53 -6.69
C VAL A 678 4.83 -19.97 -6.28
N LEU A 679 5.68 -20.63 -7.07
CA LEU A 679 5.99 -22.06 -6.90
C LEU A 679 6.39 -22.46 -5.48
N SER A 680 7.23 -21.67 -4.81
CA SER A 680 7.71 -21.94 -3.45
C SER A 680 6.61 -21.85 -2.38
N GLN A 681 5.49 -21.19 -2.67
CA GLN A 681 4.38 -20.99 -1.73
C GLN A 681 3.23 -21.98 -1.92
N LYS A 682 3.22 -22.77 -3.00
CA LYS A 682 2.12 -23.72 -3.30
C LYS A 682 1.80 -24.70 -2.16
N PRO A 683 2.80 -25.28 -1.45
CA PRO A 683 2.52 -26.13 -0.28
C PRO A 683 1.81 -25.41 0.87
N ALA A 684 2.17 -24.16 1.16
CA ALA A 684 1.50 -23.39 2.21
C ALA A 684 0.11 -22.90 1.75
N ALA A 685 -0.01 -22.48 0.49
CA ALA A 685 -1.26 -21.99 -0.09
C ALA A 685 -2.37 -23.05 -0.11
N ARG A 686 -2.06 -24.31 -0.46
CA ARG A 686 -3.08 -25.38 -0.43
C ARG A 686 -3.65 -25.65 0.97
N ILE A 687 -2.79 -25.59 2.00
CA ILE A 687 -3.20 -25.74 3.40
C ILE A 687 -4.10 -24.55 3.79
N LEU A 688 -3.73 -23.34 3.38
CA LEU A 688 -4.52 -22.14 3.62
C LEU A 688 -5.90 -22.22 2.94
N VAL A 689 -5.97 -22.60 1.66
CA VAL A 689 -7.24 -22.78 0.93
C VAL A 689 -8.09 -23.88 1.57
N ARG A 690 -7.51 -25.02 1.95
CA ARG A 690 -8.23 -26.10 2.68
C ARG A 690 -8.90 -25.55 3.94
N ASN A 691 -8.16 -24.76 4.73
CA ASN A 691 -8.68 -24.18 5.96
C ASN A 691 -9.74 -23.11 5.67
N ALA A 692 -9.56 -22.27 4.65
CA ALA A 692 -10.55 -21.28 4.23
C ALA A 692 -11.88 -21.95 3.84
N LEU A 693 -11.85 -23.05 3.07
CA LEU A 693 -13.04 -23.84 2.69
C LEU A 693 -13.75 -24.54 3.85
N ARG A 694 -13.16 -24.54 5.05
CA ARG A 694 -13.75 -25.06 6.29
C ARG A 694 -14.19 -23.95 7.24
N ALA A 695 -13.68 -22.73 7.08
CA ALA A 695 -13.83 -21.65 8.05
C ALA A 695 -14.58 -20.42 7.51
N VAL A 696 -14.43 -20.07 6.24
CA VAL A 696 -15.02 -18.86 5.65
C VAL A 696 -16.46 -19.14 5.19
N PRO A 697 -17.49 -18.58 5.85
CA PRO A 697 -18.89 -18.88 5.56
C PRO A 697 -19.36 -18.15 4.29
N LEU A 698 -19.10 -18.74 3.13
CA LEU A 698 -19.68 -18.27 1.88
C LEU A 698 -21.22 -18.32 1.95
N SER A 699 -21.86 -17.42 1.21
CA SER A 699 -23.32 -17.39 1.12
C SER A 699 -23.88 -18.73 0.64
N ALA A 700 -25.07 -19.10 1.13
CA ALA A 700 -25.70 -20.38 0.83
C ALA A 700 -25.90 -20.61 -0.67
N HIS A 701 -26.01 -19.56 -1.49
CA HIS A 701 -26.15 -19.67 -2.94
C HIS A 701 -24.80 -19.67 -3.69
N THR A 702 -23.75 -19.06 -3.15
CA THR A 702 -22.42 -19.00 -3.77
C THR A 702 -21.79 -20.38 -3.86
N GLU A 703 -21.18 -20.71 -4.99
CA GLU A 703 -20.41 -21.93 -5.24
C GLU A 703 -18.94 -21.75 -4.86
N ALA A 704 -18.37 -22.72 -4.15
CA ALA A 704 -16.96 -22.74 -3.78
C ALA A 704 -16.18 -23.54 -4.83
N GLN A 705 -15.26 -22.87 -5.53
CA GLN A 705 -14.42 -23.47 -6.56
C GLN A 705 -12.93 -23.31 -6.20
N VAL A 706 -12.11 -24.27 -6.64
CA VAL A 706 -10.64 -24.16 -6.59
C VAL A 706 -10.06 -24.39 -7.98
N ARG A 707 -9.18 -23.50 -8.43
CA ARG A 707 -8.29 -23.78 -9.58
C ARG A 707 -7.04 -24.46 -9.06
N ILE A 708 -6.87 -25.72 -9.45
CA ILE A 708 -5.73 -26.55 -9.06
C ILE A 708 -4.54 -26.31 -10.00
N ASN A 709 -3.38 -26.79 -9.60
CA ASN A 709 -2.21 -26.87 -10.47
C ASN A 709 -2.29 -28.00 -11.51
N GLN A 710 -1.34 -28.01 -12.45
CA GLN A 710 -1.11 -29.12 -13.37
C GLN A 710 -0.21 -30.21 -12.76
N ASP A 711 -0.21 -31.38 -13.40
CA ASP A 711 0.67 -32.52 -13.11
C ASP A 711 0.65 -32.94 -11.62
N GLN A 712 1.82 -33.23 -11.05
CA GLN A 712 1.96 -33.70 -9.67
C GLN A 712 1.43 -32.69 -8.66
N LEU A 713 1.64 -31.39 -8.89
CA LEU A 713 1.13 -30.34 -7.99
C LEU A 713 -0.40 -30.36 -7.95
N GLY A 714 -1.06 -30.61 -9.08
CA GLY A 714 -2.51 -30.78 -9.15
C GLY A 714 -3.00 -31.96 -8.32
N GLN A 715 -2.29 -33.10 -8.38
CA GLN A 715 -2.59 -34.25 -7.53
C GLN A 715 -2.43 -33.93 -6.04
N ASP A 716 -1.38 -33.20 -5.67
CA ASP A 716 -1.14 -32.77 -4.29
C ASP A 716 -2.24 -31.81 -3.78
N ASP A 717 -2.73 -30.91 -4.65
CA ASP A 717 -3.86 -30.03 -4.32
C ASP A 717 -5.14 -30.84 -4.09
N LEU A 718 -5.47 -31.79 -4.97
CA LEU A 718 -6.66 -32.65 -4.82
C LEU A 718 -6.59 -33.51 -3.55
N ASN A 719 -5.41 -34.07 -3.25
CA ASN A 719 -5.19 -34.87 -2.04
C ASN A 719 -5.37 -34.05 -0.76
N CYS A 720 -5.00 -32.77 -0.77
CA CYS A 720 -5.13 -31.87 0.37
C CYS A 720 -6.56 -31.34 0.57
N LEU A 721 -7.29 -31.07 -0.52
CA LEU A 721 -8.56 -30.35 -0.46
C LEU A 721 -9.77 -31.27 -0.35
N ILE A 722 -9.88 -32.27 -1.22
CA ILE A 722 -11.13 -33.02 -1.44
C ILE A 722 -11.65 -33.73 -0.19
N PRO A 723 -10.82 -34.40 0.64
CA PRO A 723 -11.38 -35.18 1.74
C PRO A 723 -11.89 -34.30 2.90
N HIS A 724 -11.53 -33.01 2.94
CA HIS A 724 -11.63 -32.19 4.14
C HIS A 724 -12.41 -30.88 3.94
N ALA A 725 -12.67 -30.45 2.71
CA ALA A 725 -13.22 -29.14 2.40
C ALA A 725 -14.66 -29.18 1.88
N THR A 726 -15.41 -28.09 2.08
CA THR A 726 -16.70 -27.88 1.39
C THR A 726 -16.47 -27.34 -0.02
N LEU A 727 -16.02 -28.22 -0.91
CA LEU A 727 -15.67 -27.89 -2.28
C LEU A 727 -16.76 -28.35 -3.23
N ASP A 728 -17.34 -27.42 -4.00
CA ASP A 728 -18.38 -27.77 -4.98
C ASP A 728 -17.77 -28.17 -6.31
N THR A 729 -16.75 -27.44 -6.76
CA THR A 729 -16.20 -27.57 -8.10
C THR A 729 -14.67 -27.41 -8.14
N VAL A 730 -14.00 -28.20 -8.96
CA VAL A 730 -12.59 -28.06 -9.31
C VAL A 730 -12.49 -27.46 -10.72
N CYS A 731 -11.78 -26.35 -10.85
CA CYS A 731 -11.32 -25.84 -12.14
C CYS A 731 -10.02 -26.56 -12.50
N ILE A 732 -10.03 -27.33 -13.59
CA ILE A 732 -8.87 -28.05 -14.09
C ILE A 732 -8.26 -27.22 -15.23
N PRO A 733 -7.04 -26.67 -15.05
CA PRO A 733 -6.37 -25.91 -16.09
C PRO A 733 -5.85 -26.82 -17.22
N LYS A 734 -5.66 -26.23 -18.39
CA LYS A 734 -4.98 -26.78 -19.57
C LYS A 734 -5.26 -28.26 -19.82
N ILE A 735 -6.52 -28.59 -20.10
CA ILE A 735 -6.88 -29.95 -20.48
C ILE A 735 -6.56 -30.17 -21.96
N GLU A 736 -5.66 -31.11 -22.24
CA GLU A 736 -5.22 -31.42 -23.60
C GLU A 736 -5.61 -32.83 -24.06
N SER A 737 -6.14 -33.66 -23.16
CA SER A 737 -6.58 -35.02 -23.51
C SER A 737 -7.63 -35.58 -22.55
N VAL A 738 -8.44 -36.52 -23.05
CA VAL A 738 -9.39 -37.31 -22.24
C VAL A 738 -8.65 -38.13 -21.16
N LYS A 739 -7.42 -38.58 -21.44
CA LYS A 739 -6.62 -39.35 -20.48
C LYS A 739 -6.28 -38.51 -19.23
N GLN A 740 -5.92 -37.25 -19.41
CA GLN A 740 -5.62 -36.32 -18.32
C GLN A 740 -6.87 -36.06 -17.47
N LEU A 741 -8.01 -35.76 -18.11
CA LEU A 741 -9.28 -35.56 -17.41
C LEU A 741 -9.69 -36.82 -16.63
N LYS A 742 -9.63 -37.99 -17.27
CA LYS A 742 -9.96 -39.29 -16.65
C LYS A 742 -9.15 -39.54 -15.38
N ALA A 743 -7.83 -39.34 -15.42
CA ALA A 743 -6.97 -39.55 -14.26
C ALA A 743 -7.35 -38.64 -13.08
N LEU A 744 -7.66 -37.36 -13.34
CA LEU A 744 -8.10 -36.42 -12.32
C LEU A 744 -9.50 -36.77 -11.80
N THR A 745 -10.43 -37.16 -12.67
CA THR A 745 -11.78 -37.62 -12.29
C THR A 745 -11.70 -38.84 -11.37
N GLU A 746 -10.85 -39.83 -11.68
CA GLU A 746 -10.65 -41.02 -10.86
C GLU A 746 -10.07 -40.66 -9.48
N THR A 747 -9.05 -39.79 -9.41
CA THR A 747 -8.52 -39.26 -8.13
C THR A 747 -9.61 -38.56 -7.33
N MET A 748 -10.40 -37.68 -7.96
CA MET A 748 -11.46 -36.92 -7.28
C MET A 748 -12.52 -37.86 -6.67
N ILE A 749 -12.98 -38.86 -7.43
CA ILE A 749 -13.95 -39.84 -6.96
C ILE A 749 -13.37 -40.68 -5.83
N ALA A 750 -12.12 -41.12 -5.96
CA ALA A 750 -11.47 -41.97 -4.96
C ALA A 750 -11.21 -41.26 -3.62
N ARG A 751 -11.02 -39.93 -3.65
CA ARG A 751 -10.71 -39.12 -2.45
C ARG A 751 -11.95 -38.48 -1.81
N ALA A 752 -13.04 -38.35 -2.55
CA ALA A 752 -14.24 -37.72 -2.05
C ALA A 752 -14.99 -38.62 -1.06
N PRO A 753 -15.68 -38.03 -0.06
CA PRO A 753 -16.70 -38.74 0.70
C PRO A 753 -17.77 -39.33 -0.24
N GLU A 754 -18.37 -40.45 0.14
CA GLU A 754 -19.32 -41.18 -0.71
C GLU A 754 -20.43 -40.26 -1.24
N GLY A 755 -20.57 -40.21 -2.56
CA GLY A 755 -21.57 -39.39 -3.25
C GLY A 755 -21.32 -37.88 -3.25
N LYS A 756 -20.16 -37.40 -2.78
CA LYS A 756 -19.83 -35.97 -2.63
C LYS A 756 -18.61 -35.52 -3.43
N ALA A 757 -18.32 -36.17 -4.55
CA ALA A 757 -17.21 -35.74 -5.41
C ALA A 757 -17.49 -34.34 -5.99
N PRO A 758 -16.52 -33.40 -5.96
CA PRO A 758 -16.72 -32.09 -6.55
C PRO A 758 -16.94 -32.20 -8.07
N TRP A 759 -17.70 -31.27 -8.63
CA TRP A 759 -17.83 -31.15 -10.08
C TRP A 759 -16.54 -30.64 -10.72
N GLN A 760 -16.47 -30.71 -12.04
CA GLN A 760 -15.30 -30.27 -12.82
C GLN A 760 -15.72 -29.18 -13.81
N ILE A 761 -14.92 -28.13 -13.88
CA ILE A 761 -14.91 -27.19 -15.01
C ILE A 761 -13.55 -27.29 -15.68
N GLY A 762 -13.56 -27.66 -16.96
CA GLY A 762 -12.33 -27.78 -17.75
C GLY A 762 -11.95 -26.47 -18.41
N LEU A 763 -10.72 -26.00 -18.21
CA LEU A 763 -10.17 -24.85 -18.91
C LEU A 763 -9.36 -25.34 -20.12
N LEU A 764 -9.74 -24.87 -21.31
CA LEU A 764 -9.08 -25.19 -22.57
C LEU A 764 -8.25 -23.99 -23.01
N GLU A 765 -6.94 -24.21 -23.10
CA GLU A 765 -5.92 -23.14 -23.13
C GLU A 765 -4.84 -23.39 -24.19
N SER A 766 -4.99 -24.45 -24.99
CA SER A 766 -4.05 -24.79 -26.07
C SER A 766 -4.81 -25.23 -27.31
N ALA A 767 -4.15 -25.16 -28.46
CA ALA A 767 -4.70 -25.57 -29.74
C ALA A 767 -5.22 -27.02 -29.70
N VAL A 768 -4.43 -27.92 -29.11
CA VAL A 768 -4.82 -29.33 -28.97
C VAL A 768 -6.02 -29.52 -28.05
N GLY A 769 -6.12 -28.75 -26.95
CA GLY A 769 -7.28 -28.76 -26.07
C GLY A 769 -8.56 -28.29 -26.77
N VAL A 770 -8.46 -27.21 -27.54
CA VAL A 770 -9.57 -26.66 -28.34
C VAL A 770 -10.03 -27.65 -29.42
N GLU A 771 -9.12 -28.26 -30.16
CA GLU A 771 -9.45 -29.28 -31.17
C GLU A 771 -10.20 -30.48 -30.55
N ARG A 772 -9.72 -30.92 -29.39
CA ARG A 772 -10.25 -32.06 -28.63
C ARG A 772 -11.43 -31.72 -27.72
N ALA A 773 -11.97 -30.50 -27.79
CA ALA A 773 -13.03 -30.05 -26.90
C ALA A 773 -14.26 -30.98 -26.91
N PHE A 774 -14.62 -31.55 -28.07
CA PHE A 774 -15.74 -32.50 -28.18
C PHE A 774 -15.48 -33.79 -27.41
N ASP A 775 -14.33 -34.43 -27.60
CA ASP A 775 -13.99 -35.69 -26.93
C ASP A 775 -13.88 -35.51 -25.40
N ILE A 776 -13.35 -34.36 -24.97
CA ILE A 776 -13.27 -33.97 -23.55
C ILE A 776 -14.69 -33.80 -22.98
N ALA A 777 -15.57 -33.11 -23.70
CA ALA A 777 -16.97 -32.91 -23.29
C ALA A 777 -17.74 -34.24 -23.25
N GLU A 778 -17.60 -35.08 -24.27
CA GLU A 778 -18.26 -36.39 -24.39
C GLU A 778 -17.92 -37.28 -23.19
N TYR A 779 -16.63 -37.43 -22.90
CA TYR A 779 -16.19 -38.23 -21.76
C TYR A 779 -16.64 -37.62 -20.43
N GLY A 780 -16.48 -36.31 -20.26
CA GLY A 780 -16.69 -35.64 -18.99
C GLY A 780 -18.16 -35.49 -18.59
N ALA A 781 -19.05 -35.32 -19.56
CA ALA A 781 -20.46 -34.99 -19.31
C ALA A 781 -21.21 -36.10 -18.57
N ASP A 782 -20.89 -37.36 -18.81
CA ASP A 782 -21.47 -38.51 -18.08
C ASP A 782 -20.76 -38.78 -16.74
N LYS A 783 -19.82 -37.92 -16.35
CA LYS A 783 -19.03 -37.99 -15.12
C LYS A 783 -19.25 -36.72 -14.28
N LEU A 784 -18.17 -36.02 -13.94
CA LEU A 784 -18.17 -34.86 -13.06
C LEU A 784 -18.12 -33.52 -13.81
N LEU A 785 -17.92 -33.51 -15.14
CA LEU A 785 -17.80 -32.27 -15.90
C LEU A 785 -19.17 -31.58 -15.99
N VAL A 786 -19.22 -30.32 -15.55
CA VAL A 786 -20.42 -29.46 -15.59
C VAL A 786 -20.26 -28.28 -16.54
N GLY A 787 -19.02 -27.95 -16.91
CA GLY A 787 -18.77 -26.92 -17.89
C GLY A 787 -17.36 -26.90 -18.49
N LEU A 788 -17.23 -26.15 -19.58
CA LEU A 788 -15.97 -25.84 -20.22
C LEU A 788 -15.74 -24.33 -20.25
N SER A 789 -14.48 -23.92 -20.19
CA SER A 789 -14.08 -22.52 -20.20
C SER A 789 -12.88 -22.34 -21.11
N MET A 790 -12.71 -21.13 -21.64
CA MET A 790 -11.54 -20.75 -22.42
C MET A 790 -10.52 -20.00 -21.57
N GLY A 791 -9.24 -20.38 -21.64
CA GLY A 791 -8.11 -19.55 -21.19
C GLY A 791 -7.45 -18.90 -22.41
N LEU A 792 -7.77 -17.63 -22.66
CA LEU A 792 -7.42 -16.98 -23.93
C LEU A 792 -5.96 -16.53 -23.98
N GLU A 793 -5.35 -16.20 -22.85
CA GLU A 793 -3.95 -15.76 -22.79
C GLU A 793 -2.99 -16.88 -23.20
N ASP A 794 -3.09 -18.03 -22.54
CA ASP A 794 -2.27 -19.20 -22.87
C ASP A 794 -2.60 -19.76 -24.26
N TYR A 795 -3.87 -19.75 -24.68
CA TYR A 795 -4.25 -20.18 -26.02
C TYR A 795 -3.60 -19.30 -27.08
N SER A 796 -3.66 -17.97 -26.91
CA SER A 796 -3.11 -17.04 -27.90
C SER A 796 -1.60 -17.19 -28.02
N LYS A 797 -0.91 -17.41 -26.89
CA LYS A 797 0.51 -17.75 -26.85
C LYS A 797 0.82 -19.05 -27.59
N ASP A 798 0.02 -20.09 -27.38
CA ASP A 798 0.22 -21.41 -28.00
C ASP A 798 0.11 -21.37 -29.54
N ILE A 799 -0.87 -20.63 -30.07
CA ILE A 799 -1.05 -20.48 -31.53
C ILE A 799 -0.23 -19.36 -32.16
N GLY A 800 0.54 -18.61 -31.37
CA GLY A 800 1.36 -17.48 -31.83
C GLY A 800 0.54 -16.27 -32.31
N SER A 801 -0.68 -16.09 -31.77
CA SER A 801 -1.55 -14.96 -32.08
C SER A 801 -1.46 -13.86 -31.01
N VAL A 802 -1.90 -12.65 -31.35
CA VAL A 802 -1.98 -11.51 -30.44
C VAL A 802 -3.45 -11.27 -30.10
N ARG A 803 -3.76 -11.14 -28.80
CA ARG A 803 -5.10 -10.82 -28.31
C ARG A 803 -5.57 -9.48 -28.89
N THR A 804 -6.78 -9.45 -29.44
CA THR A 804 -7.42 -8.22 -29.93
C THR A 804 -8.67 -7.91 -29.12
N VAL A 805 -9.09 -6.64 -29.14
CA VAL A 805 -10.34 -6.21 -28.48
C VAL A 805 -11.56 -6.81 -29.18
N GLU A 806 -11.49 -6.92 -30.50
CA GLU A 806 -12.53 -7.55 -31.33
C GLU A 806 -12.62 -9.07 -31.09
N GLY A 807 -11.52 -9.69 -30.66
CA GLY A 807 -11.42 -11.10 -30.32
C GLY A 807 -11.52 -12.05 -31.52
N GLU A 808 -11.32 -11.55 -32.75
CA GLU A 808 -11.46 -12.34 -33.98
C GLU A 808 -10.46 -13.51 -34.03
N GLU A 809 -9.25 -13.32 -33.49
CA GLU A 809 -8.21 -14.36 -33.41
C GLU A 809 -8.65 -15.58 -32.59
N SER A 810 -9.52 -15.36 -31.60
CA SER A 810 -10.02 -16.39 -30.70
C SER A 810 -11.42 -16.87 -31.04
N ARG A 811 -12.09 -16.25 -32.03
CA ARG A 811 -13.50 -16.47 -32.34
C ARG A 811 -13.81 -17.92 -32.68
N TRP A 812 -12.96 -18.55 -33.49
CA TRP A 812 -13.14 -19.96 -33.84
C TRP A 812 -12.97 -20.87 -32.62
N ALA A 813 -11.96 -20.64 -31.79
CA ALA A 813 -11.69 -21.44 -30.60
C ALA A 813 -12.83 -21.33 -29.58
N GLN A 814 -13.29 -20.11 -29.29
CA GLN A 814 -14.46 -19.86 -28.46
C GLN A 814 -15.70 -20.60 -28.99
N ALA A 815 -15.99 -20.48 -30.29
CA ALA A 815 -17.12 -21.17 -30.91
C ALA A 815 -16.98 -22.70 -30.86
N ARG A 816 -15.78 -23.23 -31.07
CA ARG A 816 -15.47 -24.66 -31.02
C ARG A 816 -15.72 -25.24 -29.63
N VAL A 817 -15.24 -24.56 -28.58
CA VAL A 817 -15.41 -24.98 -27.18
C VAL A 817 -16.86 -24.82 -26.73
N HIS A 818 -17.52 -23.70 -27.07
CA HIS A 818 -18.93 -23.50 -26.78
C HIS A 818 -19.82 -24.57 -27.42
N ASN A 819 -19.60 -24.88 -28.69
CA ASN A 819 -20.35 -25.92 -29.40
C ASN A 819 -20.13 -27.31 -28.80
N ALA A 820 -18.88 -27.63 -28.41
CA ALA A 820 -18.58 -28.88 -27.73
C ALA A 820 -19.31 -29.00 -26.39
N ALA A 821 -19.30 -27.95 -25.56
CA ALA A 821 -20.04 -27.92 -24.31
C ALA A 821 -21.55 -28.12 -24.54
N CYS A 822 -22.13 -27.38 -25.49
CA CYS A 822 -23.56 -27.48 -25.78
C CYS A 822 -23.99 -28.85 -26.30
N ALA A 823 -23.15 -29.54 -27.08
CA ALA A 823 -23.43 -30.87 -27.63
C ALA A 823 -23.76 -31.90 -26.52
N PHE A 824 -23.22 -31.69 -25.32
CA PHE A 824 -23.42 -32.55 -24.16
C PHE A 824 -24.12 -31.84 -22.99
N GLN A 825 -24.86 -30.76 -23.28
CA GLN A 825 -25.64 -30.00 -22.29
C GLN A 825 -24.81 -29.43 -21.12
N LEU A 826 -23.52 -29.17 -21.35
CA LEU A 826 -22.62 -28.53 -20.40
C LEU A 826 -22.73 -27.01 -20.48
N GLN A 827 -22.43 -26.33 -19.37
CA GLN A 827 -22.29 -24.87 -19.37
C GLN A 827 -20.96 -24.46 -20.05
N SER A 828 -20.93 -23.23 -20.54
CA SER A 828 -19.70 -22.63 -21.05
C SER A 828 -19.48 -21.26 -20.44
N PHE A 829 -18.23 -20.99 -20.08
CA PHE A 829 -17.81 -19.76 -19.42
C PHE A 829 -16.79 -19.04 -20.27
N ASP A 830 -16.93 -17.73 -20.31
CA ASP A 830 -15.96 -16.91 -21.01
C ASP A 830 -14.72 -16.65 -20.16
N SER A 831 -13.64 -16.21 -20.81
CA SER A 831 -12.36 -15.94 -20.17
C SER A 831 -12.39 -14.71 -19.26
N VAL A 832 -11.25 -14.37 -18.67
CA VAL A 832 -11.14 -13.12 -17.89
C VAL A 832 -11.17 -11.92 -18.82
N PHE A 833 -11.84 -10.86 -18.37
CA PHE A 833 -11.71 -9.53 -18.98
C PHE A 833 -10.67 -8.76 -18.16
N SER A 834 -9.49 -8.57 -18.74
CA SER A 834 -8.29 -8.09 -18.04
C SER A 834 -8.33 -6.61 -17.68
N ASP A 835 -9.05 -5.81 -18.47
CA ASP A 835 -9.25 -4.39 -18.17
C ASP A 835 -10.36 -4.22 -17.11
N VAL A 836 -9.95 -4.18 -15.84
CA VAL A 836 -10.85 -4.02 -14.69
C VAL A 836 -11.56 -2.65 -14.68
N GLN A 837 -11.01 -1.67 -15.41
CA GLN A 837 -11.47 -0.29 -15.39
C GLN A 837 -12.51 -0.01 -16.45
N ASP A 838 -12.45 -0.72 -17.57
CA ASP A 838 -13.41 -0.65 -18.65
C ASP A 838 -14.71 -1.40 -18.31
N ALA A 839 -15.49 -0.83 -17.39
CA ALA A 839 -16.80 -1.34 -17.00
C ALA A 839 -17.80 -1.39 -18.18
N GLU A 840 -17.70 -0.45 -19.13
CA GLU A 840 -18.57 -0.40 -20.30
C GLU A 840 -18.24 -1.51 -21.30
N GLY A 841 -16.96 -1.67 -21.63
CA GLY A 841 -16.46 -2.74 -22.49
C GLY A 841 -16.67 -4.11 -21.86
N PHE A 842 -16.44 -4.26 -20.55
CA PHE A 842 -16.81 -5.45 -19.80
C PHE A 842 -18.30 -5.78 -19.99
N THR A 843 -19.19 -4.79 -19.82
CA THR A 843 -20.64 -5.00 -19.96
C THR A 843 -21.00 -5.38 -21.40
N LYS A 844 -20.46 -4.67 -22.41
CA LYS A 844 -20.69 -4.97 -23.84
C LYS A 844 -20.20 -6.38 -24.18
N HIS A 845 -19.04 -6.76 -23.67
CA HIS A 845 -18.42 -8.06 -23.87
C HIS A 845 -19.25 -9.17 -23.23
N SER A 846 -19.63 -9.04 -21.96
CA SER A 846 -20.49 -10.01 -21.28
C SER A 846 -21.85 -10.15 -21.96
N VAL A 847 -22.46 -9.07 -22.45
CA VAL A 847 -23.69 -9.13 -23.26
C VAL A 847 -23.45 -9.84 -24.60
N ALA A 848 -22.32 -9.59 -25.26
CA ALA A 848 -21.97 -10.28 -26.50
C ALA A 848 -21.76 -11.79 -26.28
N MET A 849 -21.10 -12.19 -25.19
CA MET A 849 -20.91 -13.61 -24.83
C MET A 849 -22.23 -14.27 -24.43
N LEU A 850 -23.09 -13.60 -23.67
CA LEU A 850 -24.46 -14.07 -23.41
C LEU A 850 -25.23 -14.31 -24.71
N ASN A 851 -25.15 -13.39 -25.67
CA ASN A 851 -25.83 -13.52 -26.97
C ASN A 851 -25.28 -14.68 -27.80
N LYS A 852 -24.01 -15.07 -27.59
CA LYS A 852 -23.40 -16.29 -28.16
C LYS A 852 -23.81 -17.57 -27.43
N GLY A 853 -24.42 -17.47 -26.23
CA GLY A 853 -24.92 -18.61 -25.45
C GLY A 853 -24.10 -18.95 -24.21
N TYR A 854 -23.06 -18.18 -23.87
CA TYR A 854 -22.29 -18.38 -22.65
C TYR A 854 -23.12 -18.16 -21.39
N CYS A 855 -22.77 -18.85 -20.31
CA CYS A 855 -23.53 -18.87 -19.05
C CYS A 855 -23.01 -17.88 -18.01
N GLY A 856 -21.76 -17.43 -18.13
CA GLY A 856 -21.15 -16.47 -17.22
C GLY A 856 -19.73 -16.09 -17.60
N GLN A 857 -19.13 -15.25 -16.76
CA GLN A 857 -17.84 -14.62 -16.95
C GLN A 857 -16.90 -14.92 -15.77
N ARG A 858 -15.62 -15.20 -16.07
CA ARG A 858 -14.57 -15.22 -15.06
C ARG A 858 -14.12 -13.81 -14.72
N LEU A 859 -13.99 -13.52 -13.43
CA LEU A 859 -13.76 -12.19 -12.88
C LEU A 859 -12.46 -12.16 -12.10
N ILE A 860 -11.75 -11.05 -12.19
CA ILE A 860 -10.49 -10.80 -11.46
C ILE A 860 -10.60 -9.64 -10.48
N HIS A 861 -11.75 -8.96 -10.44
CA HIS A 861 -11.99 -7.86 -9.51
C HIS A 861 -13.45 -7.81 -9.01
N PRO A 862 -13.71 -7.49 -7.73
CA PRO A 862 -15.06 -7.46 -7.18
C PRO A 862 -16.03 -6.50 -7.86
N SER A 863 -15.54 -5.41 -8.47
CA SER A 863 -16.40 -4.47 -9.23
C SER A 863 -17.11 -5.13 -10.42
N GLN A 864 -16.55 -6.21 -10.96
CA GLN A 864 -17.10 -6.91 -12.12
C GLN A 864 -18.29 -7.81 -11.74
N ILE A 865 -18.48 -8.14 -10.45
CA ILE A 865 -19.53 -9.06 -9.99
C ILE A 865 -20.92 -8.54 -10.37
N LYS A 866 -21.22 -7.29 -10.01
CA LYS A 866 -22.52 -6.68 -10.28
C LYS A 866 -22.79 -6.53 -11.78
N LEU A 867 -21.75 -6.20 -12.56
CA LEU A 867 -21.84 -6.06 -14.01
C LEU A 867 -22.11 -7.39 -14.69
N ALA A 868 -21.38 -8.45 -14.31
CA ALA A 868 -21.58 -9.79 -14.83
C ALA A 868 -22.99 -10.29 -14.49
N ASN A 869 -23.38 -10.19 -13.22
CA ASN A 869 -24.71 -10.60 -12.80
C ASN A 869 -25.81 -9.85 -13.57
N ALA A 870 -25.68 -8.53 -13.74
CA ALA A 870 -26.64 -7.75 -14.51
C ALA A 870 -26.70 -8.19 -15.98
N ALA A 871 -25.56 -8.47 -16.62
CA ALA A 871 -25.50 -8.91 -18.01
C ALA A 871 -26.20 -10.26 -18.21
N TYR A 872 -25.92 -11.26 -17.36
CA TYR A 872 -26.44 -12.62 -17.51
C TYR A 872 -27.81 -12.84 -16.85
N THR A 873 -28.40 -11.82 -16.22
CA THR A 873 -29.75 -11.90 -15.65
C THR A 873 -30.82 -11.58 -16.72
N PRO A 874 -31.86 -12.42 -16.89
CA PRO A 874 -32.93 -12.12 -17.83
C PRO A 874 -33.69 -10.84 -17.47
N SER A 875 -33.92 -9.98 -18.47
CA SER A 875 -34.73 -8.77 -18.31
C SER A 875 -36.21 -9.09 -18.08
N ALA A 876 -36.94 -8.18 -17.44
CA ALA A 876 -38.39 -8.29 -17.23
C ALA A 876 -39.16 -8.55 -18.54
N LYS A 877 -38.71 -7.98 -19.66
CA LYS A 877 -39.30 -8.20 -20.99
C LYS A 877 -39.09 -9.64 -21.47
N GLN A 878 -37.90 -10.22 -21.26
CA GLN A 878 -37.62 -11.61 -21.61
C GLN A 878 -38.43 -12.57 -20.75
N ILE A 879 -38.58 -12.28 -19.45
CA ILE A 879 -39.37 -13.08 -18.51
C ILE A 879 -40.85 -13.07 -18.90
N ALA A 880 -41.45 -11.89 -19.11
CA ALA A 880 -42.85 -11.76 -19.50
C ALA A 880 -43.16 -12.51 -20.82
N TYR A 881 -42.27 -12.39 -21.81
CA TYR A 881 -42.40 -13.13 -23.06
C TYR A 881 -42.30 -14.65 -22.84
N ALA A 882 -41.34 -15.11 -22.02
CA ALA A 882 -41.18 -16.53 -21.73
C ALA A 882 -42.41 -17.13 -21.01
N GLN A 883 -43.01 -16.39 -20.06
CA GLN A 883 -44.24 -16.80 -19.38
C GLN A 883 -45.43 -16.87 -20.34
N GLN A 884 -45.56 -15.92 -21.28
CA GLN A 884 -46.59 -15.98 -22.31
C GLN A 884 -46.42 -17.18 -23.24
N VAL A 885 -45.19 -17.49 -23.64
CA VAL A 885 -44.88 -18.66 -24.47
C VAL A 885 -45.23 -19.95 -23.74
N LYS A 886 -44.84 -20.09 -22.47
CA LYS A 886 -45.20 -21.26 -21.64
C LYS A 886 -46.71 -21.41 -21.50
N ALA A 887 -47.42 -20.33 -21.16
CA ALA A 887 -48.87 -20.36 -21.00
C ALA A 887 -49.63 -20.68 -22.30
N ALA A 888 -49.12 -20.24 -23.44
CA ALA A 888 -49.69 -20.57 -24.75
C ALA A 888 -49.47 -22.05 -25.11
N PHE A 889 -48.29 -22.58 -24.80
CA PHE A 889 -47.97 -23.99 -25.02
C PHE A 889 -48.76 -24.93 -24.09
N ASP A 890 -48.85 -24.61 -22.79
CA ASP A 890 -49.60 -25.40 -21.79
C ASP A 890 -51.10 -25.50 -22.12
N LYS A 891 -51.65 -24.55 -22.90
CA LYS A 891 -53.05 -24.53 -23.34
C LYS A 891 -53.31 -25.30 -24.64
N ALA A 892 -52.28 -25.81 -25.31
CA ALA A 892 -52.42 -26.49 -26.58
C ALA A 892 -52.27 -28.01 -26.41
N ASP A 893 -53.17 -28.77 -27.04
CA ASP A 893 -53.16 -30.25 -27.07
C ASP A 893 -52.10 -30.80 -28.06
N GLY A 894 -50.85 -30.37 -27.90
CA GLY A 894 -49.70 -30.82 -28.68
C GLY A 894 -49.56 -30.16 -30.06
N GLY A 895 -48.36 -29.65 -30.36
CA GLY A 895 -48.00 -29.07 -31.66
C GLY A 895 -47.68 -27.57 -31.61
N VAL A 896 -47.69 -26.95 -32.80
CA VAL A 896 -47.32 -25.55 -33.03
C VAL A 896 -48.47 -24.61 -32.65
N VAL A 897 -48.19 -23.59 -31.83
CA VAL A 897 -49.19 -22.62 -31.31
C VAL A 897 -48.88 -21.22 -31.78
N ALA A 898 -49.88 -20.42 -32.13
CA ALA A 898 -49.67 -19.01 -32.48
C ALA A 898 -49.79 -18.10 -31.25
N LEU A 899 -48.78 -17.27 -30.99
CA LEU A 899 -48.84 -16.16 -30.03
C LEU A 899 -48.70 -14.84 -30.80
N GLY A 900 -49.84 -14.17 -31.03
CA GLY A 900 -49.92 -13.02 -31.93
C GLY A 900 -49.63 -13.42 -33.38
N ARG A 901 -48.58 -12.83 -33.98
CA ARG A 901 -48.11 -13.16 -35.35
C ARG A 901 -46.97 -14.19 -35.39
N LYS A 902 -46.51 -14.69 -34.23
CA LYS A 902 -45.34 -15.57 -34.14
C LYS A 902 -45.76 -17.01 -33.85
N MET A 903 -45.05 -17.93 -34.49
CA MET A 903 -45.19 -19.37 -34.31
C MET A 903 -44.39 -19.83 -33.08
N ILE A 904 -45.02 -20.58 -32.19
CA ILE A 904 -44.41 -21.25 -31.03
C ILE A 904 -44.32 -22.74 -31.35
N ASP A 905 -43.10 -23.25 -31.39
CA ASP A 905 -42.76 -24.66 -31.53
C ASP A 905 -41.88 -25.13 -30.35
N ALA A 906 -41.49 -26.41 -30.33
CA ALA A 906 -40.71 -26.98 -29.23
C ALA A 906 -39.39 -26.23 -28.94
N PRO A 907 -38.59 -25.78 -29.94
CA PRO A 907 -37.42 -24.92 -29.70
C PRO A 907 -37.74 -23.58 -29.01
N VAL A 908 -38.82 -22.89 -29.41
CA VAL A 908 -39.23 -21.62 -28.80
C VAL A 908 -39.64 -21.83 -27.34
N VAL A 909 -40.32 -22.93 -27.03
CA VAL A 909 -40.70 -23.31 -25.66
C VAL A 909 -39.47 -23.65 -24.82
N ALA A 910 -38.53 -24.45 -25.35
CA ALA A 910 -37.30 -24.80 -24.64
C ALA A 910 -36.46 -23.56 -24.26
N ARG A 911 -36.40 -22.56 -25.15
CA ARG A 911 -35.75 -21.27 -24.86
C ARG A 911 -36.48 -20.49 -23.77
N ALA A 912 -37.81 -20.46 -23.81
CA ALA A 912 -38.62 -19.80 -22.78
C ALA A 912 -38.45 -20.47 -21.41
N LEU A 913 -38.46 -21.81 -21.35
CA LEU A 913 -38.24 -22.55 -20.11
C LEU A 913 -36.85 -22.29 -19.51
N ARG A 914 -35.80 -22.13 -20.34
CA ARG A 914 -34.46 -21.74 -19.87
C ARG A 914 -34.45 -20.35 -19.22
N VAL A 915 -35.15 -19.38 -19.82
CA VAL A 915 -35.30 -18.02 -19.26
C VAL A 915 -36.05 -18.06 -17.94
N ILE A 916 -37.14 -18.82 -17.85
CA ILE A 916 -37.91 -19.00 -16.61
C ILE A 916 -37.05 -19.65 -15.52
N ARG A 917 -36.30 -20.71 -15.86
CA ARG A 917 -35.40 -21.39 -14.92
C ARG A 917 -34.35 -20.43 -14.35
N MET A 918 -33.73 -19.61 -15.20
CA MET A 918 -32.75 -18.62 -14.75
C MET A 918 -33.40 -17.53 -13.89
N ALA A 919 -34.58 -17.03 -14.25
CA ALA A 919 -35.29 -16.01 -13.49
C ALA A 919 -35.72 -16.51 -12.09
N LYS A 920 -36.16 -17.77 -11.98
CA LYS A 920 -36.42 -18.44 -10.70
C LYS A 920 -35.16 -18.55 -9.86
N ALA A 921 -34.06 -19.01 -10.46
CA ALA A 921 -32.79 -19.13 -9.78
C ALA A 921 -32.28 -17.77 -9.24
N CYS A 922 -32.49 -16.69 -10.00
CA CYS A 922 -32.17 -15.33 -9.57
C CYS A 922 -33.13 -14.75 -8.51
N GLY A 923 -34.18 -15.47 -8.11
CA GLY A 923 -35.21 -14.98 -7.16
C GLY A 923 -36.13 -13.89 -7.71
N ILE A 924 -36.23 -13.73 -9.04
CA ILE A 924 -37.03 -12.67 -9.67
C ILE A 924 -38.51 -13.07 -9.77
N ILE A 925 -38.77 -14.38 -9.90
CA ILE A 925 -40.12 -14.95 -9.95
C ILE A 925 -40.17 -16.17 -9.02
N GLU A 926 -41.33 -16.40 -8.40
CA GLU A 926 -41.58 -17.53 -7.51
C GLU A 926 -41.54 -18.87 -8.26
N GLU A 927 -41.34 -19.97 -7.50
CA GLU A 927 -41.29 -21.35 -8.01
C GLU A 927 -42.55 -21.82 -8.74
#